data_AF-A0A3S0C6E6-F1
#
_entry.id   AF-A0A3S0C6E6-F1
#
_cell.length_a   1.000
_cell.length_b   1.000
_cell.length_c   1.000
_cell.angle_alpha   90.00
_cell.angle_beta   90.00
_cell.angle_gamma   90.00
#
_symmetry.space_group_name_H-M   'P 1'
#
loop_
_entity.id
_entity.type
_entity.pdbx_description
1 polymer ?
#
loop_
_entity_poly.entity_id
_entity_poly.type
_entity_poly.pdbx_seq_one_letter_code
_entity_poly.pdbx_strand_id
1 'polypeptide(L)'
;ELAKLPLDPKIGRMILAARDRASLSEVLVIAAALSTQDVRERPPERQAAADQAHARFRGPEESQKSEFLWYWNLWKAWDEVQRHESSSKQKAWCKQNFLSWLRLREWRDVFTQLHTLCTEHSWKENKESASYEAIHKALLTGLMGHVGCKIEDASGPAAGSYLGARGIKFWPHPGSAIAKKAGKWIVCAELVDTSRLFGRCLARIEPEWLEEVGGHLLKRNISEPHWSKASGAVRAWERGTLYGLTVYPRRGVSYREIDPALCRELFIREGLVQGEIAEGPARGMAFLAHNRRLVAEIERLEHKSRRPDVLVDEELIYAFYDAKLPPEVLDMASFEAWRKAAEKKAPKLLQLSRDQLMRHDAEGITTDRFPSSLEVLGQKLKLAYLHEPGEADDGVTLTVPLAMLNQIPANRCEWLVPGLLEEKVNALLRTVPQKHRHRLQPMADSAAAFMERYDAGEFDTDEPLIKMLQRFVEERVSLKLPMESFRPENLNPHCFMNFRVQDEHGRILGQSRNLAELRAKFRDQVAARFQSARIVPAAPETPQQKKAAPPAGGKAVAAPAAAPATVAEKTLSGFTGWTFGALPELLEVKVAGREIVGFPALHDDGNSVSLRPYDTPEEAAKIHRGGLARLFALELSAQVKAIEKLPGIRELALQFINYGTEAELKAQLVTATLERCCLLEPLPADADSFAKRCQEAKPRITLVAQELMRLTGQLIVEHATLTKRLAGLKTFPDVVADINAQVAKLMPKNFLVALPYERIAQIPRYLKGATVRIDKLRSNAPRDGQLMADWRSLAQPFEREWLAKAKAGVTDPQLEEFRWLLEELRVGLFAQELKTPMPVSVKRLQKIWDSRPR
;
A
#
# COMPACT_ATOMS: atom_id res chain seq x y z
N GLU A 1 35.09 55.22 -33.96
CA GLU A 1 36.47 54.65 -33.88
C GLU A 1 36.68 53.57 -34.93
N LEU A 2 35.85 52.52 -34.98
CA LEU A 2 35.99 51.42 -35.95
C LEU A 2 36.15 51.87 -37.42
N ALA A 3 35.38 52.87 -37.87
CA ALA A 3 35.46 53.41 -39.24
C ALA A 3 36.80 54.07 -39.60
N LYS A 4 37.68 54.34 -38.62
CA LYS A 4 39.03 54.89 -38.85
C LYS A 4 40.07 53.81 -39.15
N LEU A 5 39.74 52.53 -38.95
CA LEU A 5 40.63 51.41 -39.25
C LEU A 5 40.36 50.92 -40.68
N PRO A 6 41.33 50.92 -41.61
CA PRO A 6 41.17 50.42 -42.98
C PRO A 6 41.24 48.88 -43.02
N LEU A 7 40.36 48.21 -42.25
CA LEU A 7 40.36 46.77 -42.02
C LEU A 7 38.95 46.18 -42.18
N ASP A 8 38.86 44.86 -42.32
CA ASP A 8 37.57 44.18 -42.19
C ASP A 8 36.91 44.54 -40.84
N PRO A 9 35.62 44.91 -40.81
CA PRO A 9 34.94 45.32 -39.59
C PRO A 9 35.01 44.31 -38.43
N LYS A 10 35.06 43.00 -38.72
CA LYS A 10 35.21 41.96 -37.70
C LYS A 10 36.58 42.08 -37.02
N ILE A 11 37.65 42.20 -37.81
CA ILE A 11 39.02 42.32 -37.31
C ILE A 11 39.18 43.63 -36.52
N GLY A 12 38.70 44.75 -37.06
CA GLY A 12 38.73 46.03 -36.36
C GLY A 12 37.98 46.00 -35.02
N ARG A 13 36.84 45.29 -34.96
CA ARG A 13 36.07 45.13 -33.70
C ARG A 13 36.82 44.32 -32.66
N MET A 14 37.52 43.25 -33.07
CA MET A 14 38.37 42.44 -32.18
C MET A 14 39.50 43.26 -31.58
N ILE A 15 40.19 44.08 -32.38
CA ILE A 15 41.30 44.92 -31.91
C ILE A 15 40.79 45.96 -30.90
N LEU A 16 39.66 46.62 -31.17
CA LEU A 16 39.04 47.54 -30.22
C LEU A 16 38.68 46.86 -28.90
N ALA A 17 38.11 45.66 -28.95
CA ALA A 17 37.77 44.90 -27.76
C ALA A 17 39.01 44.43 -26.98
N ALA A 18 40.11 44.13 -27.69
CA ALA A 18 41.36 43.71 -27.09
C ALA A 18 42.03 44.84 -26.31
N ARG A 19 41.93 46.09 -26.79
CA ARG A 19 42.35 47.28 -26.04
C ARG A 19 41.63 47.37 -24.70
N ASP A 20 40.31 47.24 -24.71
CA ASP A 20 39.48 47.38 -23.51
C ASP A 20 39.67 46.21 -22.52
N ARG A 21 40.18 45.07 -22.99
CA ARG A 21 40.40 43.84 -22.21
C ARG A 21 41.88 43.53 -21.91
N ALA A 22 42.78 44.49 -22.16
CA ALA A 22 44.22 44.34 -21.95
C ALA A 22 44.83 43.09 -22.63
N SER A 23 44.41 42.83 -23.88
CA SER A 23 44.88 41.70 -24.70
C SER A 23 45.31 42.11 -26.10
N LEU A 24 45.74 43.37 -26.25
CA LEU A 24 46.03 44.01 -27.54
C LEU A 24 47.22 43.37 -28.24
N SER A 25 48.32 43.08 -27.53
CA SER A 25 49.53 42.48 -28.11
C SER A 25 49.25 41.12 -28.75
N GLU A 26 48.51 40.26 -28.06
CA GLU A 26 48.15 38.93 -28.55
C GLU A 26 47.13 39.01 -29.70
N VAL A 27 46.10 39.84 -29.56
CA VAL A 27 45.03 39.93 -30.57
C VAL A 27 45.53 40.63 -31.83
N LEU A 28 46.49 41.55 -31.79
CA LEU A 28 47.09 42.13 -33.00
C LEU A 28 47.79 41.08 -33.86
N VAL A 29 48.56 40.19 -33.22
CA VAL A 29 49.23 39.07 -33.90
C VAL A 29 48.20 38.13 -34.52
N ILE A 30 47.16 37.77 -33.77
CA ILE A 30 46.09 36.89 -34.23
C ILE A 30 45.30 37.55 -35.37
N ALA A 31 44.92 38.83 -35.22
CA ALA A 31 44.21 39.60 -36.24
C ALA A 31 44.98 39.67 -37.56
N ALA A 32 46.30 39.91 -37.49
CA ALA A 32 47.17 39.87 -38.65
C ALA A 32 47.20 38.47 -39.29
N ALA A 33 47.23 37.41 -38.47
CA ALA A 33 47.23 36.04 -38.97
C ALA A 33 45.93 35.71 -39.71
N LEU A 34 44.79 36.11 -39.14
CA LEU A 34 43.46 35.90 -39.74
C LEU A 34 43.24 36.73 -41.02
N SER A 35 44.06 37.77 -41.23
CA SER A 35 44.00 38.63 -42.42
C SER A 35 44.94 38.18 -43.54
N THR A 36 45.72 37.11 -43.33
CA THR A 36 46.71 36.60 -44.30
C THR A 36 46.50 35.11 -44.57
N GLN A 37 47.23 34.57 -45.55
CA GLN A 37 47.16 33.13 -45.85
C GLN A 37 47.79 32.29 -44.71
N ASP A 38 47.19 31.15 -44.41
CA ASP A 38 47.69 30.22 -43.39
C ASP A 38 49.17 29.88 -43.66
N VAL A 39 50.04 30.14 -42.70
CA VAL A 39 51.50 29.98 -42.84
C VAL A 39 51.97 28.53 -42.88
N ARG A 40 51.10 27.58 -42.50
CA ARG A 40 51.43 26.15 -42.46
C ARG A 40 51.52 25.53 -43.85
N GLU A 41 52.49 24.65 -44.03
CA GLU A 41 52.63 23.79 -45.20
C GLU A 41 52.39 22.34 -44.76
N ARG A 42 51.50 21.62 -45.46
CA ARG A 42 51.17 20.23 -45.14
C ARG A 42 51.24 19.35 -46.40
N PRO A 43 52.44 19.04 -46.91
CA PRO A 43 52.60 18.24 -48.12
C PRO A 43 51.96 16.85 -47.97
N PRO A 44 51.25 16.32 -48.99
CA PRO A 44 50.56 15.02 -48.90
C PRO A 44 51.46 13.86 -48.48
N GLU A 45 52.72 13.86 -48.92
CA GLU A 45 53.69 12.80 -48.62
C GLU A 45 54.30 12.90 -47.21
N ARG A 46 54.19 14.06 -46.54
CA ARG A 46 54.83 14.35 -45.25
C ARG A 46 53.88 14.92 -44.20
N GLN A 47 52.59 14.57 -44.29
CA GLN A 47 51.56 15.10 -43.39
C GLN A 47 51.86 14.85 -41.91
N ALA A 48 52.27 13.63 -41.54
CA ALA A 48 52.59 13.28 -40.14
C ALA A 48 53.77 14.10 -39.58
N ALA A 49 54.81 14.32 -40.39
CA ALA A 49 55.97 15.11 -39.98
C ALA A 49 55.62 16.61 -39.85
N ALA A 50 54.78 17.13 -40.74
CA ALA A 50 54.25 18.49 -40.64
C ALA A 50 53.39 18.67 -39.38
N ASP A 51 52.47 17.74 -39.10
CA ASP A 51 51.61 17.79 -37.92
C ASP A 51 52.43 17.74 -36.61
N GLN A 52 53.49 16.95 -36.56
CA GLN A 52 54.41 16.88 -35.42
C GLN A 52 55.21 18.18 -35.25
N ALA A 53 55.67 18.78 -36.34
CA ALA A 53 56.37 20.06 -36.30
C ALA A 53 55.45 21.19 -35.81
N HIS A 54 54.23 21.27 -36.35
CA HIS A 54 53.24 22.28 -35.94
C HIS A 54 52.78 22.09 -34.50
N ALA A 55 52.77 20.85 -33.98
CA ALA A 55 52.38 20.58 -32.60
C ALA A 55 53.23 21.33 -31.55
N ARG A 56 54.49 21.68 -31.88
CA ARG A 56 55.42 22.39 -30.99
C ARG A 56 54.94 23.80 -30.63
N PHE A 57 54.10 24.42 -31.47
CA PHE A 57 53.58 25.76 -31.24
C PHE A 57 52.20 25.78 -30.56
N ARG A 58 51.69 24.64 -30.06
CA ARG A 58 50.41 24.61 -29.32
C ARG A 58 50.49 25.30 -27.94
N GLY A 59 51.70 25.43 -27.39
CA GLY A 59 51.92 26.07 -26.10
C GLY A 59 51.54 25.20 -24.89
N PRO A 60 51.49 25.80 -23.69
CA PRO A 60 51.09 25.15 -22.44
C PRO A 60 49.68 24.56 -22.52
N GLU A 61 49.37 23.57 -21.68
CA GLU A 61 48.11 22.83 -21.70
C GLU A 61 46.86 23.73 -21.71
N GLU A 62 46.86 24.81 -20.92
CA GLU A 62 45.78 25.79 -20.87
C GLU A 62 45.50 26.47 -22.22
N SER A 63 46.55 26.69 -23.01
CA SER A 63 46.46 27.28 -24.35
C SER A 63 46.06 26.28 -25.43
N GLN A 64 46.24 24.98 -25.20
CA GLN A 64 45.95 23.93 -26.20
C GLN A 64 44.46 23.79 -26.52
N LYS A 65 43.58 24.51 -25.82
CA LYS A 65 42.15 24.63 -26.11
C LYS A 65 41.84 25.65 -27.21
N SER A 66 42.86 26.32 -27.78
CA SER A 66 42.71 27.37 -28.79
C SER A 66 43.77 27.26 -29.88
N GLU A 67 43.31 27.15 -31.13
CA GLU A 67 44.16 27.26 -32.31
C GLU A 67 44.51 28.70 -32.67
N PHE A 68 43.82 29.69 -32.09
CA PHE A 68 44.22 31.10 -32.22
C PHE A 68 45.54 31.36 -31.47
N LEU A 69 45.70 30.76 -30.29
CA LEU A 69 46.93 30.87 -29.50
C LEU A 69 48.12 30.13 -30.13
N TRP A 70 47.86 29.23 -31.08
CA TRP A 70 48.93 28.63 -31.89
C TRP A 70 49.68 29.70 -32.69
N TYR A 71 48.96 30.66 -33.28
CA TYR A 71 49.58 31.79 -34.00
C TYR A 71 50.39 32.67 -33.04
N TRP A 72 49.88 32.97 -31.84
CA TRP A 72 50.64 33.72 -30.84
C TRP A 72 51.96 33.02 -30.45
N ASN A 73 51.92 31.71 -30.22
CA ASN A 73 53.12 30.95 -29.85
C ASN A 73 54.11 30.80 -31.01
N LEU A 74 53.61 30.60 -32.24
CA LEU A 74 54.45 30.60 -33.43
C LEU A 74 55.10 31.97 -33.62
N TRP A 75 54.36 33.05 -33.43
CA TRP A 75 54.86 34.41 -33.59
C TRP A 75 56.04 34.69 -32.65
N LYS A 76 55.93 34.33 -31.37
CA LYS A 76 57.04 34.46 -30.41
C LYS A 76 58.28 33.65 -30.84
N ALA A 77 58.08 32.42 -31.30
CA ALA A 77 59.19 31.59 -31.77
C ALA A 77 59.83 32.15 -33.05
N TRP A 78 59.02 32.71 -33.95
CA TRP A 78 59.48 33.32 -35.20
C TRP A 78 60.22 34.64 -34.97
N ASP A 79 59.74 35.47 -34.04
CA ASP A 79 60.36 36.74 -33.65
C ASP A 79 61.80 36.52 -33.12
N GLU A 80 62.02 35.48 -32.31
CA GLU A 80 63.35 35.08 -31.83
C GLU A 80 64.28 34.69 -32.99
N VAL A 81 63.82 33.81 -33.88
CA VAL A 81 64.59 33.38 -35.06
C VAL A 81 64.90 34.56 -35.98
N GLN A 82 63.96 35.48 -36.13
CA GLN A 82 64.12 36.63 -37.01
C GLN A 82 65.13 37.65 -36.48
N ARG A 83 65.20 37.85 -35.15
CA ARG A 83 66.17 38.76 -34.51
C ARG A 83 67.59 38.22 -34.50
N HIS A 84 67.75 36.91 -34.36
CA HIS A 84 69.05 36.31 -34.06
C HIS A 84 69.68 35.53 -35.22
N GLU A 85 68.91 35.13 -36.24
CA GLU A 85 69.42 34.28 -37.33
C GLU A 85 69.47 34.98 -38.69
N SER A 86 70.39 34.54 -39.54
CA SER A 86 70.52 35.04 -40.92
C SER A 86 69.38 34.58 -41.83
N SER A 87 69.11 35.31 -42.92
CA SER A 87 68.04 34.99 -43.89
C SER A 87 68.09 33.54 -44.41
N SER A 88 69.29 32.98 -44.60
CA SER A 88 69.46 31.58 -45.01
C SER A 88 68.99 30.61 -43.92
N LYS A 89 69.37 30.85 -42.67
CA LYS A 89 68.96 30.03 -41.52
C LYS A 89 67.47 30.20 -41.19
N GLN A 90 66.90 31.38 -41.37
CA GLN A 90 65.47 31.62 -41.25
C GLN A 90 64.66 30.76 -42.23
N LYS A 91 65.06 30.71 -43.52
CA LYS A 91 64.44 29.83 -44.52
C LYS A 91 64.59 28.35 -44.17
N ALA A 92 65.77 27.96 -43.66
CA ALA A 92 65.99 26.59 -43.20
C ALA A 92 65.09 26.22 -42.01
N TRP A 93 64.92 27.12 -41.04
CA TRP A 93 64.01 26.95 -39.91
C TRP A 93 62.55 26.81 -40.36
N CYS A 94 62.11 27.65 -41.30
CA CYS A 94 60.77 27.56 -41.89
C CYS A 94 60.56 26.20 -42.56
N LYS A 95 61.52 25.74 -43.38
CA LYS A 95 61.48 24.42 -44.04
C LYS A 95 61.46 23.27 -43.03
N GLN A 96 62.23 23.35 -41.95
CA GLN A 96 62.27 22.34 -40.90
C GLN A 96 60.94 22.24 -40.14
N ASN A 97 60.25 23.38 -39.95
CA ASN A 97 58.99 23.45 -39.22
C ASN A 97 57.75 23.38 -40.14
N PHE A 98 57.94 23.10 -41.43
CA PHE A 98 56.87 23.05 -42.43
C PHE A 98 56.05 24.35 -42.47
N LEU A 99 56.74 25.48 -42.55
CA LEU A 99 56.17 26.83 -42.61
C LEU A 99 56.63 27.52 -43.89
N SER A 100 55.74 28.34 -44.46
CA SER A 100 56.06 29.12 -45.65
C SER A 100 56.75 30.43 -45.28
N TRP A 101 58.03 30.58 -45.65
CA TRP A 101 58.81 31.79 -45.34
C TRP A 101 58.17 33.06 -45.93
N LEU A 102 57.58 32.98 -47.13
CA LEU A 102 56.92 34.11 -47.78
C LEU A 102 55.66 34.56 -47.00
N ARG A 103 54.80 33.61 -46.58
CA ARG A 103 53.58 33.90 -45.82
C ARG A 103 53.89 34.41 -44.41
N LEU A 104 54.95 33.91 -43.76
CA LEU A 104 55.43 34.46 -42.48
C LEU A 104 55.89 35.93 -42.61
N ARG A 105 56.53 36.29 -43.72
CA ARG A 105 56.91 37.69 -43.99
C ARG A 105 55.68 38.55 -44.22
N GLU A 106 54.75 38.10 -45.05
CA GLU A 106 53.48 38.80 -45.31
C GLU A 106 52.67 39.03 -44.02
N TRP A 107 52.53 37.99 -43.19
CA TRP A 107 51.88 38.10 -41.89
C TRP A 107 52.53 39.19 -41.02
N ARG A 108 53.87 39.27 -41.04
CA ARG A 108 54.60 40.30 -40.29
C ARG A 108 54.45 41.70 -40.87
N ASP A 109 54.39 41.82 -42.18
CA ASP A 109 54.14 43.11 -42.84
C ASP A 109 52.75 43.63 -42.44
N VAL A 110 51.72 42.78 -42.46
CA VAL A 110 50.36 43.11 -41.99
C VAL A 110 50.35 43.46 -40.50
N PHE A 111 51.02 42.68 -39.65
CA PHE A 111 51.15 43.03 -38.22
C PHE A 111 51.80 44.41 -38.02
N THR A 112 52.84 44.73 -38.77
CA THR A 112 53.55 46.02 -38.68
C THR A 112 52.62 47.17 -39.06
N GLN A 113 51.79 46.99 -40.10
CA GLN A 113 50.76 47.96 -40.47
C GLN A 113 49.71 48.15 -39.36
N LEU A 114 49.21 47.06 -38.78
CA LEU A 114 48.24 47.11 -37.67
C LEU A 114 48.82 47.76 -36.41
N HIS A 115 50.05 47.42 -36.06
CA HIS A 115 50.76 47.99 -34.92
C HIS A 115 51.01 49.49 -35.11
N THR A 116 51.42 49.91 -36.31
CA THR A 116 51.61 51.33 -36.65
C THR A 116 50.30 52.10 -36.50
N LEU A 117 49.20 51.55 -37.03
CA LEU A 117 47.86 52.13 -36.91
C LEU A 117 47.40 52.25 -35.44
N CYS A 118 47.67 51.23 -34.62
CA CYS A 118 47.38 51.30 -33.17
C CYS A 118 48.20 52.37 -32.47
N THR A 119 49.47 52.52 -32.87
CA THR A 119 50.38 53.56 -32.34
C THR A 119 49.93 54.97 -32.74
N GLU A 120 49.51 55.17 -33.99
CA GLU A 120 48.92 56.44 -34.47
C GLU A 120 47.66 56.83 -33.68
N HIS A 121 46.86 55.85 -33.30
CA HIS A 121 45.70 56.04 -32.43
C HIS A 121 46.03 56.10 -30.92
N SER A 122 47.32 56.08 -30.54
CA SER A 122 47.80 56.11 -29.15
C SER A 122 47.25 54.97 -28.29
N TRP A 123 46.99 53.80 -28.89
CA TRP A 123 46.55 52.61 -28.16
C TRP A 123 47.74 51.92 -27.50
N LYS A 124 47.58 51.58 -26.23
CA LYS A 124 48.64 50.95 -25.43
C LYS A 124 48.51 49.45 -25.43
N GLU A 125 49.61 48.79 -25.73
CA GLU A 125 49.77 47.35 -25.59
C GLU A 125 49.89 46.92 -24.12
N ASN A 126 49.44 45.69 -23.83
CA ASN A 126 49.52 45.11 -22.50
C ASN A 126 50.97 44.72 -22.16
N LYS A 127 51.38 45.00 -20.92
CA LYS A 127 52.72 44.66 -20.41
C LYS A 127 52.81 43.20 -19.91
N GLU A 128 51.70 42.70 -19.39
CA GLU A 128 51.56 41.33 -18.92
C GLU A 128 50.80 40.50 -19.95
N SER A 129 51.03 39.18 -19.96
CA SER A 129 50.31 38.28 -20.87
C SER A 129 48.83 38.24 -20.52
N ALA A 130 47.97 38.40 -21.53
CA ALA A 130 46.54 38.39 -21.34
C ALA A 130 46.00 37.00 -20.99
N SER A 131 44.91 36.98 -20.22
CA SER A 131 44.24 35.71 -19.88
C SER A 131 43.58 35.09 -21.11
N TYR A 132 43.42 33.75 -21.07
CA TYR A 132 42.70 33.02 -22.11
C TYR A 132 41.31 33.65 -22.37
N GLU A 133 40.58 33.95 -21.30
CA GLU A 133 39.26 34.54 -21.36
C GLU A 133 39.27 35.94 -22.02
N ALA A 134 40.22 36.81 -21.66
CA ALA A 134 40.31 38.16 -22.22
C ALA A 134 40.51 38.14 -23.74
N ILE A 135 41.45 37.30 -24.21
CA ILE A 135 41.74 37.11 -25.64
C ILE A 135 40.49 36.60 -26.38
N HIS A 136 39.84 35.55 -25.87
CA HIS A 136 38.70 34.93 -26.57
C HIS A 136 37.43 35.80 -26.51
N LYS A 137 37.19 36.55 -25.43
CA LYS A 137 36.12 37.55 -25.39
C LYS A 137 36.35 38.68 -26.39
N ALA A 138 37.60 39.10 -26.61
CA ALA A 138 37.93 40.05 -27.67
C ALA A 138 37.66 39.46 -29.06
N LEU A 139 38.09 38.23 -29.33
CA LEU A 139 37.83 37.52 -30.60
C LEU A 139 36.32 37.35 -30.87
N LEU A 140 35.53 37.01 -29.86
CA LEU A 140 34.07 36.83 -29.97
C LEU A 140 33.35 38.08 -30.47
N THR A 141 33.87 39.29 -30.22
CA THR A 141 33.24 40.52 -30.72
C THR A 141 33.21 40.62 -32.25
N GLY A 142 34.18 40.02 -32.94
CA GLY A 142 34.19 39.94 -34.40
C GLY A 142 33.73 38.58 -34.95
N LEU A 143 33.80 37.51 -34.15
CA LEU A 143 33.49 36.13 -34.56
C LEU A 143 32.14 35.61 -34.02
N MET A 144 31.25 36.48 -33.53
CA MET A 144 29.97 36.06 -32.94
C MET A 144 29.12 35.18 -33.87
N GLY A 145 29.18 35.42 -35.18
CA GLY A 145 28.48 34.61 -36.19
C GLY A 145 29.12 33.25 -36.46
N HIS A 146 30.30 32.98 -35.93
CA HIS A 146 31.08 31.75 -36.14
C HIS A 146 31.12 30.86 -34.88
N VAL A 147 30.23 31.14 -33.93
CA VAL A 147 30.05 30.32 -32.73
C VAL A 147 29.24 29.08 -33.08
N GLY A 148 29.60 27.94 -32.48
CA GLY A 148 28.86 26.69 -32.59
C GLY A 148 28.66 26.00 -31.24
N CYS A 149 27.48 25.40 -31.05
CA CYS A 149 27.15 24.50 -29.96
C CYS A 149 27.06 23.07 -30.49
N LYS A 150 27.77 22.13 -29.86
CA LYS A 150 27.78 20.72 -30.23
C LYS A 150 26.37 20.13 -30.16
N ILE A 151 26.01 19.32 -31.15
CA ILE A 151 24.76 18.57 -31.15
C ILE A 151 25.06 17.18 -30.59
N GLU A 152 24.71 16.96 -29.31
CA GLU A 152 25.09 15.76 -28.55
C GLU A 152 24.42 14.48 -29.09
N ASP A 153 23.16 14.56 -29.50
CA ASP A 153 22.37 13.40 -29.98
C ASP A 153 22.48 13.18 -31.50
N ALA A 154 23.40 13.85 -32.18
CA ALA A 154 23.55 13.70 -33.62
C ALA A 154 24.17 12.32 -33.96
N SER A 155 23.43 11.50 -34.71
CA SER A 155 23.88 10.18 -35.18
C SER A 155 24.12 10.16 -36.69
N GLY A 156 24.76 9.09 -37.17
CA GLY A 156 25.00 8.87 -38.60
C GLY A 156 25.84 9.99 -39.26
N PRO A 157 25.46 10.48 -40.46
CA PRO A 157 26.22 11.53 -41.17
C PRO A 157 26.36 12.84 -40.39
N ALA A 158 25.48 13.08 -39.41
CA ALA A 158 25.48 14.28 -38.56
C ALA A 158 26.37 14.15 -37.32
N ALA A 159 26.95 12.98 -37.04
CA ALA A 159 27.77 12.78 -35.85
C ALA A 159 28.92 13.80 -35.76
N GLY A 160 29.12 14.36 -34.56
CA GLY A 160 30.17 15.35 -34.28
C GLY A 160 29.92 16.74 -34.87
N SER A 161 28.71 17.05 -35.34
CA SER A 161 28.33 18.37 -35.85
C SER A 161 28.04 19.39 -34.74
N TYR A 162 28.19 20.66 -35.08
CA TYR A 162 27.86 21.81 -34.26
C TYR A 162 26.76 22.61 -34.95
N LEU A 163 25.78 23.04 -34.17
CA LEU A 163 24.79 24.03 -34.58
C LEU A 163 25.42 25.41 -34.43
N GLY A 164 25.52 26.14 -35.52
CA GLY A 164 26.04 27.51 -35.58
C GLY A 164 24.94 28.56 -35.63
N ALA A 165 25.36 29.82 -35.62
CA ALA A 165 24.47 30.96 -35.73
C ALA A 165 23.56 30.84 -36.97
N ARG A 166 22.29 31.23 -36.82
CA ARG A 166 21.25 31.20 -37.87
C ARG A 166 20.94 29.79 -38.38
N GLY A 167 21.17 28.77 -37.57
CA GLY A 167 20.77 27.39 -37.85
C GLY A 167 21.71 26.63 -38.79
N ILE A 168 22.86 27.21 -39.15
CA ILE A 168 23.86 26.52 -39.96
C ILE A 168 24.41 25.31 -39.19
N LYS A 169 24.71 24.22 -39.88
CA LYS A 169 25.36 23.05 -39.30
C LYS A 169 26.76 22.91 -39.88
N PHE A 170 27.77 22.82 -39.01
CA PHE A 170 29.16 22.69 -39.43
C PHE A 170 29.92 21.67 -38.58
N TRP A 171 31.07 21.21 -39.07
CA TRP A 171 31.94 20.26 -38.38
C TRP A 171 33.29 20.88 -38.06
N PRO A 172 33.96 20.49 -36.96
CA PRO A 172 35.38 20.78 -36.79
C PRO A 172 36.17 20.27 -37.99
N HIS A 173 37.04 21.10 -38.57
CA HIS A 173 37.88 20.68 -39.68
C HIS A 173 38.74 19.47 -39.27
N PRO A 174 38.88 18.41 -40.12
CA PRO A 174 39.61 17.18 -39.74
C PRO A 174 41.07 17.41 -39.36
N GLY A 175 41.70 18.45 -39.92
CA GLY A 175 43.06 18.87 -39.58
C GLY A 175 43.20 19.67 -38.28
N SER A 176 42.11 19.93 -37.55
CA SER A 176 42.17 20.67 -36.29
C SER A 176 42.71 19.78 -35.16
N ALA A 177 43.67 20.31 -34.41
CA ALA A 177 44.29 19.63 -33.29
C ALA A 177 43.32 19.42 -32.11
N ILE A 178 42.29 20.26 -32.03
CA ILE A 178 41.28 20.22 -30.95
C ILE A 178 39.96 19.61 -31.39
N ALA A 179 39.80 19.17 -32.65
CA ALA A 179 38.53 18.64 -33.17
C ALA A 179 37.85 17.61 -32.24
N LYS A 180 38.64 16.70 -31.64
CA LYS A 180 38.15 15.68 -30.71
C LYS A 180 37.89 16.21 -29.28
N LYS A 181 38.54 17.31 -28.89
CA LYS A 181 38.53 17.88 -27.53
C LYS A 181 37.90 19.29 -27.45
N ALA A 182 37.21 19.74 -28.49
CA ALA A 182 36.79 21.14 -28.63
C ALA A 182 35.71 21.58 -27.61
N GLY A 183 35.07 20.63 -26.92
CA GLY A 183 34.06 20.91 -25.90
C GLY A 183 32.66 21.08 -26.48
N LYS A 184 31.74 21.65 -25.70
CA LYS A 184 30.35 21.89 -26.11
C LYS A 184 30.22 23.16 -26.95
N TRP A 185 30.93 24.20 -26.57
CA TRP A 185 30.89 25.50 -27.23
C TRP A 185 32.24 25.83 -27.85
N ILE A 186 32.20 26.23 -29.12
CA ILE A 186 33.38 26.62 -29.87
C ILE A 186 33.15 27.92 -30.63
N VAL A 187 34.23 28.63 -30.91
CA VAL A 187 34.29 29.67 -31.93
C VAL A 187 35.29 29.23 -33.00
N CYS A 188 35.01 29.53 -34.26
CA CYS A 188 35.94 29.31 -35.36
C CYS A 188 36.30 30.63 -36.06
N ALA A 189 37.51 30.71 -36.62
CA ALA A 189 37.92 31.89 -37.36
C ALA A 189 37.16 32.01 -38.68
N GLU A 190 36.98 30.88 -39.37
CA GLU A 190 36.33 30.80 -40.67
C GLU A 190 35.47 29.54 -40.80
N LEU A 191 34.43 29.65 -41.63
CA LEU A 191 33.56 28.56 -42.05
C LEU A 191 33.77 28.36 -43.55
N VAL A 192 34.25 27.18 -43.95
CA VAL A 192 34.64 26.86 -45.32
C VAL A 192 33.83 25.68 -45.82
N ASP A 193 33.14 25.84 -46.95
CA ASP A 193 32.35 24.78 -47.57
C ASP A 193 33.20 24.02 -48.60
N THR A 194 33.38 22.72 -48.39
CA THR A 194 34.15 21.84 -49.28
C THR A 194 33.36 20.56 -49.58
N SER A 195 33.62 19.47 -48.86
CA SER A 195 32.75 18.29 -48.84
C SER A 195 31.58 18.44 -47.86
N ARG A 196 31.80 19.25 -46.82
CA ARG A 196 30.82 19.74 -45.84
C ARG A 196 31.27 21.13 -45.39
N LEU A 197 30.41 21.84 -44.69
CA LEU A 197 30.77 23.08 -44.02
C LEU A 197 31.69 22.77 -42.81
N PHE A 198 32.94 23.22 -42.86
CA PHE A 198 33.92 23.02 -41.80
C PHE A 198 34.30 24.34 -41.13
N GLY A 199 34.36 24.33 -39.80
CA GLY A 199 34.99 25.39 -39.01
C GLY A 199 36.50 25.16 -38.92
N ARG A 200 37.29 26.16 -39.29
CA ARG A 200 38.77 26.15 -39.20
C ARG A 200 39.25 27.16 -38.17
N CYS A 201 40.40 26.86 -37.56
CA CYS A 201 40.97 27.60 -36.43
C CYS A 201 39.96 27.72 -35.28
N LEU A 202 39.91 26.68 -34.46
CA LEU A 202 38.91 26.50 -33.42
C LEU A 202 39.45 26.97 -32.06
N ALA A 203 38.56 27.49 -31.22
CA ALA A 203 38.78 27.61 -29.79
C ALA A 203 37.55 27.20 -29.00
N ARG A 204 37.79 26.57 -27.85
CA ARG A 204 36.75 26.35 -26.85
C ARG A 204 36.37 27.68 -26.21
N ILE A 205 35.07 27.90 -26.01
CA ILE A 205 34.54 29.06 -25.29
C ILE A 205 33.55 28.60 -24.23
N GLU A 206 33.22 29.49 -23.31
CA GLU A 206 32.16 29.26 -22.32
C GLU A 206 30.92 30.11 -22.68
N PRO A 207 29.69 29.60 -22.49
CA PRO A 207 28.46 30.26 -22.94
C PRO A 207 28.20 31.60 -22.24
N GLU A 208 28.68 31.80 -21.01
CA GLU A 208 28.58 33.04 -20.25
C GLU A 208 29.28 34.20 -20.98
N TRP A 209 30.34 33.89 -21.74
CA TRP A 209 31.06 34.90 -22.53
C TRP A 209 30.21 35.43 -23.67
N LEU A 210 29.32 34.60 -24.22
CA LEU A 210 28.37 35.02 -25.27
C LEU A 210 27.32 35.98 -24.71
N GLU A 211 26.89 35.77 -23.47
CA GLU A 211 25.96 36.67 -22.79
C GLU A 211 26.63 38.02 -22.47
N GLU A 212 27.86 38.01 -21.94
CA GLU A 212 28.59 39.24 -21.63
C GLU A 212 28.91 40.05 -22.90
N VAL A 213 29.45 39.40 -23.93
CA VAL A 213 29.90 40.08 -25.14
C VAL A 213 28.72 40.41 -26.08
N GLY A 214 27.76 39.50 -26.18
CA GLY A 214 26.62 39.55 -27.09
C GLY A 214 25.29 39.92 -26.45
N GLY A 215 25.28 40.46 -25.23
CA GLY A 215 24.04 40.71 -24.48
C GLY A 215 23.00 41.55 -25.21
N HIS A 216 23.43 42.52 -26.01
CA HIS A 216 22.57 43.35 -26.86
C HIS A 216 21.92 42.61 -28.05
N LEU A 217 22.44 41.42 -28.40
CA LEU A 217 21.93 40.55 -29.46
C LEU A 217 21.11 39.38 -28.90
N LEU A 218 21.09 39.22 -27.57
CA LEU A 218 20.42 38.13 -26.90
C LEU A 218 18.90 38.35 -26.92
N LYS A 219 18.17 37.40 -27.50
CA LYS A 219 16.71 37.35 -27.42
C LYS A 219 16.31 36.56 -26.20
N ARG A 220 15.68 37.23 -25.24
CA ARG A 220 15.13 36.65 -24.02
C ARG A 220 13.65 36.33 -24.23
N ASN A 221 13.26 35.10 -23.97
CA ASN A 221 11.86 34.69 -23.95
C ASN A 221 11.52 34.22 -22.54
N ILE A 222 10.45 34.75 -21.97
CA ILE A 222 10.00 34.45 -20.61
C ILE A 222 8.70 33.67 -20.71
N SER A 223 8.65 32.51 -20.07
CA SER A 223 7.52 31.59 -20.14
C SER A 223 7.22 30.98 -18.77
N GLU A 224 6.04 30.37 -18.64
CA GLU A 224 5.60 29.64 -17.45
C GLU A 224 5.67 30.47 -16.16
N PRO A 225 4.92 31.58 -16.06
CA PRO A 225 4.73 32.25 -14.79
C PRO A 225 4.04 31.30 -13.81
N HIS A 226 4.62 31.12 -12.63
CA HIS A 226 4.12 30.23 -11.60
C HIS A 226 4.41 30.79 -10.21
N TRP A 227 3.55 30.49 -9.24
CA TRP A 227 3.83 30.81 -7.85
C TRP A 227 4.99 29.96 -7.31
N SER A 228 5.93 30.60 -6.61
CA SER A 228 7.04 29.91 -5.97
C SER A 228 6.92 30.05 -4.44
N LYS A 229 6.43 29.00 -3.79
CA LYS A 229 6.35 28.89 -2.31
C LYS A 229 7.64 29.27 -1.59
N ALA A 230 8.79 28.87 -2.15
CA ALA A 230 10.09 29.14 -1.56
C ALA A 230 10.46 30.63 -1.56
N SER A 231 10.11 31.36 -2.62
CA SER A 231 10.37 32.79 -2.69
C SER A 231 9.20 33.66 -2.22
N GLY A 232 8.01 33.06 -2.09
CA GLY A 232 6.77 33.77 -1.78
C GLY A 232 6.40 34.79 -2.86
N ALA A 233 6.74 34.53 -4.12
CA ALA A 233 6.47 35.42 -5.26
C ALA A 233 6.30 34.61 -6.56
N VAL A 234 5.69 35.23 -7.57
CA VAL A 234 5.59 34.64 -8.90
C VAL A 234 6.93 34.71 -9.63
N ARG A 235 7.38 33.55 -10.09
CA ARG A 235 8.60 33.40 -10.89
C ARG A 235 8.25 32.88 -12.27
N ALA A 236 9.13 33.14 -13.21
CA ALA A 236 9.03 32.60 -14.56
C ALA A 236 10.37 32.07 -15.02
N TRP A 237 10.35 31.29 -16.10
CA TRP A 237 11.54 30.76 -16.72
C TRP A 237 11.94 31.62 -17.92
N GLU A 238 13.15 32.13 -17.89
CA GLU A 238 13.77 32.84 -18.99
C GLU A 238 14.67 31.90 -19.79
N ARG A 239 14.50 31.92 -21.11
CA ARG A 239 15.37 31.31 -22.09
C ARG A 239 16.09 32.39 -22.89
N GLY A 240 17.42 32.37 -22.88
CA GLY A 240 18.27 33.27 -23.66
C GLY A 240 18.74 32.60 -24.95
N THR A 241 18.46 33.22 -26.09
CA THR A 241 18.90 32.74 -27.40
C THR A 241 19.72 33.80 -28.14
N LEU A 242 20.82 33.39 -28.76
CA LEU A 242 21.70 34.23 -29.56
C LEU A 242 21.79 33.65 -30.97
N TYR A 243 21.30 34.37 -31.98
CA TYR A 243 21.22 33.88 -33.37
C TYR A 243 20.60 32.47 -33.52
N GLY A 244 19.62 32.13 -32.69
CA GLY A 244 18.97 30.80 -32.69
C GLY A 244 19.69 29.74 -31.86
N LEU A 245 20.89 30.01 -31.36
CA LEU A 245 21.58 29.16 -30.38
C LEU A 245 21.04 29.42 -28.98
N THR A 246 20.72 28.37 -28.24
CA THR A 246 20.26 28.51 -26.84
C THR A 246 21.47 28.65 -25.94
N VAL A 247 21.71 29.85 -25.42
CA VAL A 247 22.86 30.16 -24.54
C VAL A 247 22.58 29.62 -23.13
N TYR A 248 21.39 29.90 -22.61
CA TYR A 248 20.87 29.29 -21.39
C TYR A 248 19.41 28.87 -21.59
N PRO A 249 19.05 27.62 -21.26
CA PRO A 249 17.73 27.09 -21.56
C PRO A 249 16.68 27.52 -20.53
N ARG A 250 17.06 27.69 -19.26
CA ARG A 250 16.14 27.95 -18.15
C ARG A 250 16.87 28.72 -17.04
N ARG A 251 16.49 29.98 -16.84
CA ARG A 251 16.94 30.83 -15.73
C ARG A 251 15.70 31.36 -15.00
N GLY A 252 15.67 31.21 -13.68
CA GLY A 252 14.55 31.75 -12.88
C GLY A 252 14.63 33.27 -12.80
N VAL A 253 13.56 33.96 -13.19
CA VAL A 253 13.45 35.43 -13.13
C VAL A 253 12.22 35.85 -12.35
N SER A 254 12.25 37.06 -11.79
CA SER A 254 11.08 37.69 -11.18
C SER A 254 10.06 38.02 -12.27
N TYR A 255 8.79 37.68 -12.05
CA TYR A 255 7.71 38.01 -12.99
C TYR A 255 6.95 39.30 -12.61
N ARG A 256 7.29 39.88 -11.45
CA ARG A 256 6.56 41.00 -10.83
C ARG A 256 6.40 42.23 -11.74
N GLU A 257 7.43 42.58 -12.51
CA GLU A 257 7.44 43.77 -13.37
C GLU A 257 6.83 43.51 -14.76
N ILE A 258 6.61 42.25 -15.12
CA ILE A 258 6.17 41.84 -16.47
C ILE A 258 4.65 41.87 -16.54
N ASP A 259 3.99 41.19 -15.59
CA ASP A 259 2.53 41.19 -15.48
C ASP A 259 2.12 41.20 -13.99
N PRO A 260 1.95 42.39 -13.40
CA PRO A 260 1.50 42.54 -12.03
C PRO A 260 0.12 41.93 -11.77
N ALA A 261 -0.80 42.00 -12.76
CA ALA A 261 -2.16 41.51 -12.59
C ALA A 261 -2.16 39.97 -12.46
N LEU A 262 -1.43 39.28 -13.33
CA LEU A 262 -1.25 37.84 -13.22
C LEU A 262 -0.52 37.45 -11.92
N CYS A 263 0.48 38.23 -11.50
CA CYS A 263 1.17 37.97 -10.24
C CYS A 263 0.22 37.98 -9.05
N ARG A 264 -0.68 38.97 -9.00
CA ARG A 264 -1.72 39.07 -7.98
C ARG A 264 -2.66 37.87 -8.02
N GLU A 265 -3.17 37.52 -9.21
CA GLU A 265 -4.09 36.41 -9.36
C GLU A 265 -3.49 35.11 -8.83
N LEU A 266 -2.28 34.76 -9.29
CA LEU A 266 -1.56 33.56 -8.85
C LEU A 266 -1.23 33.61 -7.35
N PHE A 267 -0.87 34.77 -6.81
CA PHE A 267 -0.67 34.92 -5.37
C PHE A 267 -1.93 34.61 -4.57
N ILE A 268 -3.09 35.11 -4.99
CA ILE A 268 -4.34 34.83 -4.29
C ILE A 268 -4.71 33.36 -4.43
N ARG A 269 -4.76 32.82 -5.66
CA ARG A 269 -5.15 31.43 -5.93
C ARG A 269 -4.20 30.42 -5.27
N GLU A 270 -2.91 30.46 -5.62
CA GLU A 270 -1.97 29.46 -5.14
C GLU A 270 -1.49 29.76 -3.71
N GLY A 271 -1.21 31.03 -3.41
CA GLY A 271 -0.71 31.43 -2.10
C GLY A 271 -1.79 31.38 -1.01
N LEU A 272 -2.92 32.08 -1.18
CA LEU A 272 -3.92 32.27 -0.12
C LEU A 272 -5.04 31.22 -0.13
N VAL A 273 -5.57 30.86 -1.30
CA VAL A 273 -6.66 29.86 -1.42
C VAL A 273 -6.10 28.46 -1.19
N GLN A 274 -5.16 28.01 -2.02
CA GLN A 274 -4.54 26.68 -1.91
C GLN A 274 -3.56 26.58 -0.73
N GLY A 275 -3.05 27.72 -0.25
CA GLY A 275 -2.20 27.75 0.92
C GLY A 275 -0.74 27.37 0.65
N GLU A 276 -0.23 27.59 -0.56
CA GLU A 276 1.18 27.34 -0.91
C GLU A 276 2.13 28.41 -0.37
N ILE A 277 2.07 28.66 0.94
CA ILE A 277 2.94 29.58 1.67
C ILE A 277 3.92 28.77 2.52
N ALA A 278 5.18 29.23 2.61
CA ALA A 278 6.18 28.62 3.48
C ALA A 278 5.73 28.60 4.95
N GLU A 279 6.10 27.56 5.69
CA GLU A 279 5.61 27.33 7.07
C GLU A 279 5.96 28.48 8.04
N GLY A 280 7.15 29.08 7.88
CA GLY A 280 7.61 30.19 8.70
C GLY A 280 6.62 31.36 8.71
N PRO A 281 6.37 32.01 7.54
CA PRO A 281 5.34 33.04 7.42
C PRO A 281 3.94 32.56 7.85
N ALA A 282 3.53 31.36 7.41
CA ALA A 282 2.18 30.85 7.66
C ALA A 282 1.85 30.70 9.16
N ARG A 283 2.84 30.35 10.00
CA ARG A 283 2.66 30.20 11.45
C ARG A 283 2.25 31.50 12.14
N GLY A 284 2.62 32.66 11.57
CA GLY A 284 2.22 33.98 12.07
C GLY A 284 0.83 34.44 11.61
N MET A 285 0.08 33.63 10.86
CA MET A 285 -1.20 33.99 10.25
C MET A 285 -2.36 33.21 10.87
N ALA A 286 -2.95 33.76 11.93
CA ALA A 286 -4.07 33.11 12.62
C ALA A 286 -5.29 32.91 11.70
N PHE A 287 -5.58 33.87 10.81
CA PHE A 287 -6.68 33.75 9.85
C PHE A 287 -6.50 32.55 8.90
N LEU A 288 -5.27 32.30 8.42
CA LEU A 288 -4.99 31.24 7.46
C LEU A 288 -5.18 29.87 8.10
N ALA A 289 -4.73 29.71 9.36
CA ALA A 289 -4.97 28.51 10.13
C ALA A 289 -6.47 28.26 10.40
N HIS A 290 -7.24 29.33 10.69
CA HIS A 290 -8.69 29.26 10.82
C HIS A 290 -9.36 28.83 9.51
N ASN A 291 -9.05 29.51 8.41
CA ASN A 291 -9.63 29.24 7.09
C ASN A 291 -9.36 27.81 6.62
N ARG A 292 -8.12 27.31 6.75
CA ARG A 292 -7.77 25.93 6.39
C ARG A 292 -8.50 24.90 7.22
N ARG A 293 -8.69 25.15 8.53
CA ARG A 293 -9.47 24.25 9.39
C ARG A 293 -10.93 24.22 8.97
N LEU A 294 -11.49 25.38 8.64
CA LEU A 294 -12.88 25.50 8.24
C LEU A 294 -13.13 24.81 6.88
N VAL A 295 -12.28 25.04 5.88
CA VAL A 295 -12.34 24.34 4.59
C VAL A 295 -12.24 22.83 4.78
N ALA A 296 -11.24 22.35 5.52
CA ALA A 296 -11.08 20.92 5.80
C ALA A 296 -12.25 20.32 6.61
N GLU A 297 -12.95 21.10 7.43
CA GLU A 297 -14.16 20.66 8.12
C GLU A 297 -15.32 20.48 7.14
N ILE A 298 -15.47 21.40 6.19
CA ILE A 298 -16.54 21.37 5.18
C ILE A 298 -16.28 20.27 4.13
N GLU A 299 -15.04 20.08 3.66
CA GLU A 299 -14.66 18.94 2.79
C GLU A 299 -14.95 17.59 3.46
N ARG A 300 -14.67 17.47 4.78
CA ARG A 300 -15.04 16.27 5.55
C ARG A 300 -16.55 16.07 5.59
N LEU A 301 -17.33 17.15 5.62
CA LEU A 301 -18.78 17.06 5.56
C LEU A 301 -19.23 16.62 4.16
N GLU A 302 -18.64 17.10 3.08
CA GLU A 302 -18.91 16.63 1.71
C GLU A 302 -18.69 15.13 1.55
N HIS A 303 -17.54 14.63 2.01
CA HIS A 303 -17.24 13.20 1.99
C HIS A 303 -18.22 12.39 2.84
N LYS A 304 -18.67 12.93 3.98
CA LYS A 304 -19.68 12.28 4.84
C LYS A 304 -21.05 12.24 4.16
N SER A 305 -21.54 13.37 3.68
CA SER A 305 -22.87 13.50 3.08
C SER A 305 -22.96 13.02 1.64
N ARG A 306 -21.83 12.69 1.01
CA ARG A 306 -21.75 12.27 -0.40
C ARG A 306 -22.41 13.28 -1.34
N ARG A 307 -22.25 14.56 -1.01
CA ARG A 307 -22.77 15.72 -1.72
C ARG A 307 -21.58 16.62 -2.06
N PRO A 308 -21.02 16.53 -3.27
CA PRO A 308 -19.84 17.29 -3.69
C PRO A 308 -20.13 18.79 -3.92
N ASP A 309 -21.33 19.23 -3.58
CA ASP A 309 -21.84 20.59 -3.73
C ASP A 309 -22.01 21.32 -2.38
N VAL A 310 -21.52 20.77 -1.26
CA VAL A 310 -21.64 21.42 0.05
C VAL A 310 -20.59 22.52 0.24
N LEU A 311 -19.36 22.32 -0.26
CA LEU A 311 -18.32 23.33 -0.28
C LEU A 311 -18.52 24.28 -1.47
N VAL A 312 -18.42 25.55 -1.17
CA VAL A 312 -18.38 26.63 -2.15
C VAL A 312 -17.09 26.58 -2.98
N ASP A 313 -17.21 26.82 -4.30
CA ASP A 313 -16.12 26.79 -5.28
C ASP A 313 -14.89 27.63 -4.85
N GLU A 314 -13.68 27.20 -5.22
CA GLU A 314 -12.42 27.94 -5.00
C GLU A 314 -12.52 29.38 -5.52
N GLU A 315 -13.33 29.60 -6.56
CA GLU A 315 -13.59 30.91 -7.14
C GLU A 315 -14.23 31.91 -6.16
N LEU A 316 -15.06 31.44 -5.23
CA LEU A 316 -15.68 32.29 -4.21
C LEU A 316 -14.70 32.64 -3.09
N ILE A 317 -13.79 31.73 -2.75
CA ILE A 317 -12.68 32.02 -1.82
C ILE A 317 -11.71 33.02 -2.47
N TYR A 318 -11.43 32.86 -3.76
CA TYR A 318 -10.66 33.83 -4.55
C TYR A 318 -11.32 35.21 -4.52
N ALA A 319 -12.60 35.30 -4.86
CA ALA A 319 -13.36 36.56 -4.86
C ALA A 319 -13.39 37.22 -3.47
N PHE A 320 -13.48 36.43 -2.39
CA PHE A 320 -13.40 36.93 -1.02
C PHE A 320 -12.06 37.64 -0.77
N TYR A 321 -10.93 37.02 -1.13
CA TYR A 321 -9.62 37.64 -0.94
C TYR A 321 -9.40 38.83 -1.89
N ASP A 322 -9.77 38.70 -3.16
CA ASP A 322 -9.59 39.77 -4.15
C ASP A 322 -10.34 41.05 -3.76
N ALA A 323 -11.57 40.92 -3.25
CA ALA A 323 -12.36 42.06 -2.76
C ALA A 323 -11.76 42.75 -1.52
N LYS A 324 -10.86 42.10 -0.78
CA LYS A 324 -10.24 42.66 0.44
C LYS A 324 -8.83 43.19 0.22
N LEU A 325 -8.10 42.63 -0.74
CA LEU A 325 -6.69 42.94 -0.98
C LEU A 325 -6.53 44.16 -1.91
N PRO A 326 -5.69 45.15 -1.57
CA PRO A 326 -5.33 46.22 -2.51
C PRO A 326 -4.53 45.71 -3.71
N PRO A 327 -4.60 46.35 -4.88
CA PRO A 327 -3.95 45.88 -6.11
C PRO A 327 -2.42 45.83 -6.03
N GLU A 328 -1.79 46.52 -5.08
CA GLU A 328 -0.33 46.54 -4.87
C GLU A 328 0.19 45.27 -4.17
N VAL A 329 -0.72 44.44 -3.65
CA VAL A 329 -0.41 43.14 -3.06
C VAL A 329 -0.24 42.11 -4.17
N LEU A 330 1.01 41.81 -4.51
CA LEU A 330 1.41 40.94 -5.62
C LEU A 330 2.15 39.68 -5.17
N ASP A 331 2.64 39.68 -3.94
CA ASP A 331 3.48 38.63 -3.38
C ASP A 331 3.43 38.62 -1.84
N MET A 332 4.12 37.66 -1.24
CA MET A 332 4.13 37.46 0.21
C MET A 332 4.70 38.69 0.95
N ALA A 333 5.72 39.35 0.41
CA ALA A 333 6.34 40.50 1.05
C ALA A 333 5.38 41.71 1.10
N SER A 334 4.75 42.04 -0.03
CA SER A 334 3.75 43.11 -0.11
C SER A 334 2.48 42.77 0.70
N PHE A 335 2.05 41.51 0.69
CA PHE A 335 0.94 41.05 1.50
C PHE A 335 1.21 41.19 3.00
N GLU A 336 2.38 40.76 3.49
CA GLU A 336 2.69 40.84 4.92
C GLU A 336 2.78 42.29 5.42
N ALA A 337 3.35 43.18 4.62
CA ALA A 337 3.43 44.61 4.91
C ALA A 337 2.02 45.22 5.07
N TRP A 338 1.12 44.93 4.13
CA TRP A 338 -0.28 45.38 4.18
C TRP A 338 -1.05 44.72 5.33
N ARG A 339 -0.96 43.39 5.47
CA ARG A 339 -1.73 42.59 6.44
C ARG A 339 -1.50 43.06 7.87
N LYS A 340 -0.24 43.33 8.25
CA LYS A 340 0.09 43.82 9.61
C LYS A 340 -0.63 45.11 9.97
N ALA A 341 -0.84 46.01 9.01
CA ALA A 341 -1.59 47.24 9.22
C ALA A 341 -3.11 46.99 9.21
N ALA A 342 -3.60 46.12 8.33
CA ALA A 342 -5.02 45.79 8.19
C ALA A 342 -5.57 45.00 9.40
N GLU A 343 -4.87 43.96 9.87
CA GLU A 343 -5.28 43.13 11.01
C GLU A 343 -5.30 43.90 12.33
N LYS A 344 -4.44 44.93 12.49
CA LYS A 344 -4.49 45.84 13.64
C LYS A 344 -5.81 46.60 13.72
N LYS A 345 -6.41 46.94 12.57
CA LYS A 345 -7.71 47.63 12.50
C LYS A 345 -8.88 46.65 12.60
N ALA A 346 -8.78 45.50 11.95
CA ALA A 346 -9.82 44.48 11.89
C ALA A 346 -9.22 43.06 11.98
N PRO A 347 -9.11 42.46 13.18
CA PRO A 347 -8.43 41.18 13.39
C PRO A 347 -9.04 39.98 12.65
N LYS A 348 -10.33 40.05 12.29
CA LYS A 348 -11.05 38.97 11.59
C LYS A 348 -11.29 39.27 10.11
N LEU A 349 -10.64 40.28 9.54
CA LEU A 349 -10.89 40.75 8.16
C LEU A 349 -10.76 39.64 7.11
N LEU A 350 -9.79 38.75 7.29
CA LEU A 350 -9.45 37.66 6.36
C LEU A 350 -9.98 36.29 6.82
N GLN A 351 -10.79 36.22 7.87
CA GLN A 351 -11.38 34.96 8.34
C GLN A 351 -12.65 34.65 7.54
N LEU A 352 -12.68 33.47 6.92
CA LEU A 352 -13.87 32.92 6.27
C LEU A 352 -14.87 32.47 7.35
N SER A 353 -16.15 32.64 7.04
CA SER A 353 -17.26 32.13 7.84
C SER A 353 -17.88 30.90 7.18
N ARG A 354 -18.57 30.08 7.99
CA ARG A 354 -19.20 28.83 7.52
C ARG A 354 -20.29 29.11 6.47
N ASP A 355 -21.10 30.15 6.69
CA ASP A 355 -22.18 30.54 5.77
C ASP A 355 -21.66 31.03 4.41
N GLN A 356 -20.44 31.57 4.37
CA GLN A 356 -19.78 31.98 3.12
C GLN A 356 -19.22 30.78 2.33
N LEU A 357 -19.03 29.64 3.00
CA LEU A 357 -18.42 28.44 2.42
C LEU A 357 -19.40 27.28 2.22
N MET A 358 -20.62 27.36 2.76
CA MET A 358 -21.66 26.33 2.61
C MET A 358 -22.78 26.81 1.67
N ARG A 359 -23.27 25.92 0.79
CA ARG A 359 -24.52 26.15 0.06
C ARG A 359 -25.72 25.94 1.00
N HIS A 360 -26.75 26.79 0.89
CA HIS A 360 -27.91 26.85 1.82
C HIS A 360 -28.70 25.53 2.01
N ASP A 361 -28.54 24.52 1.15
CA ASP A 361 -29.26 23.23 1.21
C ASP A 361 -28.62 22.14 2.12
N ALA A 362 -27.59 22.46 2.89
CA ALA A 362 -26.80 21.51 3.68
C ALA A 362 -27.11 21.45 5.19
N GLU A 363 -28.15 22.14 5.68
CA GLU A 363 -28.45 22.27 7.12
C GLU A 363 -28.81 20.97 7.85
N GLY A 364 -29.08 19.85 7.15
CA GLY A 364 -29.47 18.56 7.74
C GLY A 364 -28.33 17.57 8.05
N ILE A 365 -27.07 17.88 7.73
CA ILE A 365 -25.93 16.94 7.89
C ILE A 365 -25.29 17.15 9.27
N THR A 366 -25.81 16.49 10.31
CA THR A 366 -25.23 16.55 11.66
C THR A 366 -24.09 15.55 11.86
N THR A 367 -23.18 15.87 12.79
CA THR A 367 -22.07 14.96 13.15
C THR A 367 -22.59 13.63 13.73
N ASP A 368 -23.78 13.62 14.32
CA ASP A 368 -24.38 12.43 14.94
C ASP A 368 -24.79 11.36 13.93
N ARG A 369 -25.19 11.76 12.70
CA ARG A 369 -25.51 10.80 11.63
C ARG A 369 -24.25 10.18 10.99
N PHE A 370 -23.10 10.83 11.12
CA PHE A 370 -21.81 10.41 10.59
C PHE A 370 -20.70 10.45 11.66
N PRO A 371 -20.75 9.53 12.64
CA PRO A 371 -19.86 9.51 13.79
C PRO A 371 -18.40 9.23 13.40
N SER A 372 -17.43 9.74 14.16
CA SER A 372 -16.00 9.48 13.90
C SER A 372 -15.51 8.10 14.36
N SER A 373 -16.31 7.38 15.15
CA SER A 373 -15.96 6.08 15.70
C SER A 373 -17.18 5.19 15.92
N LEU A 374 -16.97 3.88 15.84
CA LEU A 374 -17.95 2.84 16.19
C LEU A 374 -17.46 2.10 17.45
N GLU A 375 -18.35 1.88 18.42
CA GLU A 375 -18.02 1.15 19.65
C GLU A 375 -18.30 -0.35 19.49
N VAL A 376 -17.30 -1.19 19.80
CA VAL A 376 -17.39 -2.66 19.73
C VAL A 376 -16.73 -3.23 20.98
N LEU A 377 -17.48 -4.00 21.78
CA LEU A 377 -17.02 -4.59 23.06
C LEU A 377 -16.33 -3.55 23.98
N GLY A 378 -16.89 -2.34 24.06
CA GLY A 378 -16.34 -1.23 24.87
C GLY A 378 -15.14 -0.50 24.25
N GLN A 379 -14.66 -0.89 23.07
CA GLN A 379 -13.56 -0.20 22.37
C GLN A 379 -14.08 0.69 21.24
N LYS A 380 -13.54 1.92 21.16
CA LYS A 380 -13.86 2.88 20.09
C LYS A 380 -12.95 2.66 18.88
N LEU A 381 -13.52 2.13 17.80
CA LEU A 381 -12.86 1.90 16.52
C LEU A 381 -13.08 3.09 15.58
N LYS A 382 -12.04 3.52 14.86
CA LYS A 382 -12.09 4.71 14.00
C LYS A 382 -12.89 4.45 12.72
N LEU A 383 -13.75 5.39 12.35
CA LEU A 383 -14.44 5.44 11.06
C LEU A 383 -13.80 6.51 10.16
N ALA A 384 -13.66 6.18 8.88
CA ALA A 384 -13.25 7.11 7.82
C ALA A 384 -14.33 7.12 6.72
N TYR A 385 -14.56 8.28 6.13
CA TYR A 385 -15.56 8.49 5.08
C TYR A 385 -14.85 9.01 3.84
N LEU A 386 -15.16 8.42 2.69
CA LEU A 386 -14.68 8.89 1.39
C LEU A 386 -15.86 8.85 0.41
N HIS A 387 -15.97 9.88 -0.42
CA HIS A 387 -16.93 9.94 -1.51
C HIS A 387 -16.20 10.06 -2.85
N GLU A 388 -15.79 8.93 -3.39
CA GLU A 388 -15.09 8.83 -4.67
C GLU A 388 -15.63 7.62 -5.43
N PRO A 389 -16.72 7.78 -6.21
CA PRO A 389 -17.35 6.67 -6.91
C PRO A 389 -16.36 5.88 -7.77
N GLY A 390 -16.21 4.59 -7.50
CA GLY A 390 -15.30 3.69 -8.22
C GLY A 390 -14.01 3.35 -7.48
N GLU A 391 -13.64 4.12 -6.44
CA GLU A 391 -12.48 3.83 -5.61
C GLU A 391 -12.75 2.73 -4.57
N ALA A 392 -11.70 2.02 -4.19
CA ALA A 392 -11.80 0.92 -3.23
C ALA A 392 -12.25 1.40 -1.83
N ASP A 393 -11.98 2.65 -1.49
CA ASP A 393 -12.30 3.28 -0.20
C ASP A 393 -13.68 3.96 -0.15
N ASP A 394 -14.44 4.03 -1.26
CA ASP A 394 -15.73 4.73 -1.33
C ASP A 394 -16.75 4.21 -0.28
N GLY A 395 -17.39 5.14 0.41
CA GLY A 395 -18.31 4.88 1.52
C GLY A 395 -17.63 5.01 2.88
N VAL A 396 -18.00 4.12 3.80
CA VAL A 396 -17.50 4.13 5.19
C VAL A 396 -16.51 2.99 5.42
N THR A 397 -15.35 3.34 5.98
CA THR A 397 -14.28 2.41 6.32
C THR A 397 -14.08 2.33 7.84
N LEU A 398 -14.27 1.14 8.41
CA LEU A 398 -13.96 0.82 9.80
C LEU A 398 -12.51 0.34 9.92
N THR A 399 -11.72 1.03 10.74
CA THR A 399 -10.34 0.63 11.04
C THR A 399 -10.33 -0.38 12.19
N VAL A 400 -9.87 -1.59 11.92
CA VAL A 400 -9.92 -2.75 12.83
C VAL A 400 -8.51 -3.18 13.21
N PRO A 401 -8.13 -3.16 14.50
CA PRO A 401 -6.91 -3.81 14.96
C PRO A 401 -6.93 -5.31 14.65
N LEU A 402 -5.81 -5.87 14.16
CA LEU A 402 -5.71 -7.29 13.82
C LEU A 402 -6.25 -8.22 14.92
N ALA A 403 -5.94 -7.94 16.19
CA ALA A 403 -6.36 -8.76 17.31
C ALA A 403 -7.88 -8.76 17.58
N MET A 404 -8.62 -7.77 17.08
CA MET A 404 -10.08 -7.67 17.23
C MET A 404 -10.84 -8.20 16.03
N LEU A 405 -10.15 -8.64 14.96
CA LEU A 405 -10.79 -8.98 13.69
C LEU A 405 -11.90 -10.05 13.83
N ASN A 406 -11.68 -11.05 14.67
CA ASN A 406 -12.64 -12.12 14.93
C ASN A 406 -13.77 -11.69 15.88
N GLN A 407 -13.60 -10.58 16.60
CA GLN A 407 -14.56 -10.04 17.55
C GLN A 407 -15.53 -9.02 16.93
N ILE A 408 -15.28 -8.56 15.70
CA ILE A 408 -16.16 -7.60 15.03
C ILE A 408 -17.54 -8.23 14.72
N PRO A 409 -18.66 -7.72 15.26
CA PRO A 409 -19.97 -8.28 14.99
C PRO A 409 -20.41 -8.01 13.54
N ALA A 410 -20.47 -9.05 12.71
CA ALA A 410 -20.81 -8.91 11.29
C ALA A 410 -22.19 -8.29 11.09
N ASN A 411 -23.20 -8.78 11.83
CA ASN A 411 -24.57 -8.30 11.77
C ASN A 411 -24.64 -6.81 12.08
N ARG A 412 -24.01 -6.36 13.18
CA ARG A 412 -23.99 -4.95 13.57
C ARG A 412 -23.37 -4.04 12.50
N CYS A 413 -22.35 -4.52 11.78
CA CYS A 413 -21.74 -3.78 10.68
C CYS A 413 -22.63 -3.69 9.44
N GLU A 414 -23.63 -4.56 9.26
CA GLU A 414 -24.61 -4.45 8.17
C GLU A 414 -25.45 -3.17 8.27
N TRP A 415 -25.70 -2.70 9.49
CA TRP A 415 -26.47 -1.49 9.79
C TRP A 415 -25.71 -0.18 9.47
N LEU A 416 -24.44 -0.26 9.05
CA LEU A 416 -23.61 0.90 8.74
C LEU A 416 -23.66 1.97 9.86
N VAL A 417 -23.55 3.24 9.45
CA VAL A 417 -23.82 4.41 10.27
C VAL A 417 -25.15 5.04 9.85
N PRO A 418 -25.85 5.78 10.74
CA PRO A 418 -27.20 6.29 10.46
C PRO A 418 -27.33 7.12 9.17
N GLY A 419 -26.28 7.86 8.81
CA GLY A 419 -26.24 8.68 7.59
C GLY A 419 -26.18 7.88 6.28
N LEU A 420 -25.60 6.67 6.28
CA LEU A 420 -25.55 5.79 5.10
C LEU A 420 -26.58 4.66 5.14
N LEU A 421 -27.11 4.35 6.33
CA LEU A 421 -28.12 3.31 6.51
C LEU A 421 -29.39 3.63 5.73
N GLU A 422 -29.84 4.89 5.73
CA GLU A 422 -31.05 5.30 5.00
C GLU A 422 -30.92 5.05 3.49
N GLU A 423 -29.76 5.38 2.90
CA GLU A 423 -29.47 5.12 1.48
C GLU A 423 -29.47 3.60 1.20
N LYS A 424 -28.84 2.81 2.07
CA LYS A 424 -28.82 1.34 1.97
C LYS A 424 -30.22 0.75 2.05
N VAL A 425 -31.04 1.20 2.99
CA VAL A 425 -32.42 0.76 3.18
C VAL A 425 -33.25 1.09 1.95
N ASN A 426 -33.16 2.32 1.43
CA ASN A 426 -33.85 2.72 0.21
C ASN A 426 -33.45 1.83 -0.98
N ALA A 427 -32.15 1.56 -1.15
CA ALA A 427 -31.64 0.68 -2.19
C ALA A 427 -32.15 -0.76 -2.04
N LEU A 428 -32.15 -1.31 -0.83
CA LEU A 428 -32.68 -2.65 -0.54
C LEU A 428 -34.18 -2.74 -0.82
N LEU A 429 -34.99 -1.75 -0.40
CA LEU A 429 -36.43 -1.72 -0.65
C LEU A 429 -36.75 -1.73 -2.16
N ARG A 430 -35.90 -1.10 -2.99
CA ARG A 430 -36.03 -1.13 -4.46
C ARG A 430 -35.75 -2.51 -5.06
N THR A 431 -35.08 -3.42 -4.36
CA THR A 431 -34.83 -4.78 -4.87
C THR A 431 -36.01 -5.73 -4.66
N VAL A 432 -36.89 -5.42 -3.70
CA VAL A 432 -38.06 -6.25 -3.32
C VAL A 432 -38.98 -6.50 -4.52
N PRO A 433 -39.55 -7.71 -4.70
CA PRO A 433 -40.44 -8.04 -5.81
C PRO A 433 -41.62 -7.07 -5.98
N GLN A 434 -42.06 -6.89 -7.24
CA GLN A 434 -43.09 -5.92 -7.62
C GLN A 434 -44.42 -6.09 -6.87
N LYS A 435 -44.76 -7.34 -6.51
CA LYS A 435 -45.90 -7.71 -5.66
C LYS A 435 -45.99 -6.88 -4.37
N HIS A 436 -44.85 -6.63 -3.72
CA HIS A 436 -44.80 -5.91 -2.44
C HIS A 436 -44.42 -4.43 -2.64
N ARG A 437 -43.64 -4.14 -3.69
CA ARG A 437 -43.08 -2.81 -3.98
C ARG A 437 -44.15 -1.70 -4.15
N HIS A 438 -45.31 -2.00 -4.73
CA HIS A 438 -46.38 -0.99 -4.93
C HIS A 438 -46.88 -0.39 -3.60
N ARG A 439 -46.91 -1.18 -2.52
CA ARG A 439 -47.36 -0.71 -1.18
C ARG A 439 -46.26 -0.04 -0.36
N LEU A 440 -45.03 -0.03 -0.88
CA LEU A 440 -43.86 0.62 -0.29
C LEU A 440 -43.53 1.95 -0.98
N GLN A 441 -44.28 2.36 -2.01
CA GLN A 441 -44.07 3.64 -2.66
C GLN A 441 -44.77 4.77 -1.89
N PRO A 442 -44.13 5.95 -1.76
CA PRO A 442 -42.78 6.29 -2.21
C PRO A 442 -41.66 5.58 -1.43
N MET A 443 -40.59 5.14 -2.11
CA MET A 443 -39.49 4.40 -1.47
C MET A 443 -38.73 5.25 -0.45
N ALA A 444 -38.64 6.56 -0.68
CA ALA A 444 -38.03 7.51 0.25
C ALA A 444 -38.80 7.54 1.57
N ASP A 445 -40.12 7.69 1.53
CA ASP A 445 -40.98 7.71 2.72
C ASP A 445 -40.93 6.37 3.48
N SER A 446 -40.85 5.25 2.75
CA SER A 446 -40.69 3.94 3.40
C SER A 446 -39.34 3.76 4.07
N ALA A 447 -38.26 4.29 3.48
CA ALA A 447 -36.95 4.31 4.11
C ALA A 447 -36.93 5.24 5.33
N ALA A 448 -37.52 6.43 5.23
CA ALA A 448 -37.63 7.38 6.33
C ALA A 448 -38.41 6.78 7.52
N ALA A 449 -39.55 6.13 7.27
CA ALA A 449 -40.33 5.45 8.31
C ALA A 449 -39.57 4.28 8.96
N PHE A 450 -38.69 3.60 8.21
CA PHE A 450 -37.80 2.59 8.81
C PHE A 450 -36.75 3.25 9.71
N MET A 451 -36.16 4.37 9.28
CA MET A 451 -35.19 5.13 10.06
C MET A 451 -35.80 5.70 11.35
N GLU A 452 -37.05 6.18 11.34
CA GLU A 452 -37.73 6.66 12.54
C GLU A 452 -37.83 5.56 13.62
N ARG A 453 -38.15 4.32 13.22
CA ARG A 453 -38.21 3.17 14.14
C ARG A 453 -36.82 2.75 14.64
N TYR A 454 -35.81 2.88 13.78
CA TYR A 454 -34.41 2.65 14.15
C TYR A 454 -33.95 3.67 15.20
N ASP A 455 -34.22 4.96 14.98
CA ASP A 455 -33.86 6.03 15.91
C ASP A 455 -34.65 5.93 17.24
N ALA A 456 -35.87 5.38 17.21
CA ALA A 456 -36.65 5.05 18.39
C ALA A 456 -36.15 3.80 19.17
N GLY A 457 -35.15 3.08 18.64
CA GLY A 457 -34.57 1.90 19.28
C GLY A 457 -35.45 0.64 19.21
N GLU A 458 -36.38 0.55 18.24
CA GLU A 458 -37.28 -0.59 18.11
C GLU A 458 -36.63 -1.85 17.53
N PHE A 459 -35.44 -1.72 16.91
CA PHE A 459 -34.73 -2.83 16.28
C PHE A 459 -33.54 -3.29 17.10
N ASP A 460 -33.39 -4.61 17.20
CA ASP A 460 -32.17 -5.23 17.70
C ASP A 460 -31.08 -5.19 16.61
N THR A 461 -30.03 -4.41 16.84
CA THR A 461 -28.94 -4.23 15.87
C THR A 461 -27.93 -5.39 15.85
N ASP A 462 -28.04 -6.34 16.78
CA ASP A 462 -27.24 -7.57 16.76
C ASP A 462 -27.83 -8.63 15.81
N GLU A 463 -29.08 -8.43 15.38
CA GLU A 463 -29.73 -9.22 14.34
C GLU A 463 -29.40 -8.70 12.92
N PRO A 464 -29.45 -9.55 11.88
CA PRO A 464 -29.20 -9.14 10.50
C PRO A 464 -30.17 -8.06 10.01
N LEU A 465 -29.67 -7.06 9.29
CA LEU A 465 -30.47 -5.92 8.80
C LEU A 465 -31.64 -6.41 7.92
N ILE A 466 -31.38 -7.40 7.07
CA ILE A 466 -32.39 -7.98 6.15
C ILE A 466 -33.56 -8.59 6.93
N LYS A 467 -33.31 -9.20 8.09
CA LYS A 467 -34.34 -9.80 8.93
C LYS A 467 -35.26 -8.74 9.54
N MET A 468 -34.70 -7.62 10.00
CA MET A 468 -35.50 -6.50 10.51
C MET A 468 -36.25 -5.78 9.39
N LEU A 469 -35.63 -5.61 8.23
CA LEU A 469 -36.28 -5.03 7.05
C LEU A 469 -37.42 -5.91 6.52
N GLN A 470 -37.26 -7.24 6.56
CA GLN A 470 -38.32 -8.19 6.26
C GLN A 470 -39.51 -7.99 7.19
N ARG A 471 -39.31 -7.94 8.51
CA ARG A 471 -40.38 -7.70 9.49
C ARG A 471 -41.11 -6.39 9.21
N PHE A 472 -40.36 -5.32 8.96
CA PHE A 472 -40.92 -4.01 8.61
C PHE A 472 -41.80 -4.07 7.34
N VAL A 473 -41.35 -4.76 6.29
CA VAL A 473 -42.12 -4.89 5.05
C VAL A 473 -43.34 -5.80 5.23
N GLU A 474 -43.21 -6.92 5.95
CA GLU A 474 -44.33 -7.83 6.21
C GLU A 474 -45.44 -7.16 7.03
N GLU A 475 -45.08 -6.35 8.03
CA GLU A 475 -46.04 -5.54 8.81
C GLU A 475 -46.77 -4.52 7.93
N ARG A 476 -46.02 -3.78 7.10
CA ARG A 476 -46.59 -2.72 6.25
C ARG A 476 -47.43 -3.25 5.09
N VAL A 477 -47.06 -4.41 4.52
CA VAL A 477 -47.71 -4.99 3.34
C VAL A 477 -48.75 -6.06 3.72
N SER A 478 -48.67 -6.61 4.93
CA SER A 478 -49.46 -7.75 5.44
C SER A 478 -49.34 -9.01 4.56
N LEU A 479 -48.18 -9.21 3.93
CA LEU A 479 -47.87 -10.35 3.07
C LEU A 479 -46.51 -10.91 3.43
N LYS A 480 -46.40 -12.24 3.52
CA LYS A 480 -45.11 -12.90 3.72
C LYS A 480 -44.11 -12.56 2.61
N LEU A 481 -42.87 -12.33 3.01
CA LEU A 481 -41.75 -11.97 2.16
C LEU A 481 -40.55 -12.87 2.50
N PRO A 482 -40.11 -13.77 1.62
CA PRO A 482 -38.87 -14.53 1.84
C PRO A 482 -37.64 -13.60 1.94
N MET A 483 -36.65 -13.95 2.76
CA MET A 483 -35.44 -13.11 2.95
C MET A 483 -34.65 -12.90 1.64
N GLU A 484 -34.70 -13.88 0.73
CA GLU A 484 -34.07 -13.84 -0.60
C GLU A 484 -34.73 -12.81 -1.55
N SER A 485 -35.80 -12.17 -1.10
CA SER A 485 -36.45 -11.09 -1.84
C SER A 485 -35.63 -9.80 -1.86
N PHE A 486 -34.73 -9.63 -0.89
CA PHE A 486 -33.76 -8.55 -0.89
C PHE A 486 -32.51 -9.03 -1.65
N ARG A 487 -32.00 -8.20 -2.57
CA ARG A 487 -30.81 -8.52 -3.40
C ARG A 487 -29.64 -7.60 -3.06
N PRO A 488 -28.88 -7.87 -1.98
CA PRO A 488 -27.69 -7.09 -1.63
C PRO A 488 -26.69 -6.98 -2.77
N GLU A 489 -26.56 -8.01 -3.61
CA GLU A 489 -25.67 -8.03 -4.77
C GLU A 489 -25.95 -6.92 -5.81
N ASN A 490 -27.14 -6.30 -5.78
CA ASN A 490 -27.51 -5.19 -6.65
C ASN A 490 -27.19 -3.81 -6.06
N LEU A 491 -26.69 -3.74 -4.84
CA LEU A 491 -26.31 -2.49 -4.19
C LEU A 491 -24.92 -2.06 -4.65
N ASN A 492 -24.72 -0.75 -4.68
CA ASN A 492 -23.40 -0.18 -4.92
C ASN A 492 -22.44 -0.50 -3.75
N PRO A 493 -21.11 -0.60 -4.01
CA PRO A 493 -20.13 -0.99 -2.99
C PRO A 493 -20.13 -0.14 -1.72
N HIS A 494 -20.45 1.15 -1.81
CA HIS A 494 -20.50 2.07 -0.66
C HIS A 494 -21.63 1.77 0.33
N CYS A 495 -22.62 0.95 -0.06
CA CYS A 495 -23.69 0.47 0.84
C CYS A 495 -23.23 -0.68 1.76
N PHE A 496 -21.94 -0.99 1.76
CA PHE A 496 -21.33 -2.01 2.60
C PHE A 496 -20.17 -1.41 3.40
N MET A 497 -20.02 -1.84 4.65
CA MET A 497 -18.91 -1.43 5.50
C MET A 497 -17.62 -1.94 4.87
N ASN A 498 -16.66 -1.05 4.66
CA ASN A 498 -15.31 -1.42 4.28
C ASN A 498 -14.48 -1.65 5.55
N PHE A 499 -13.72 -2.73 5.62
CA PHE A 499 -12.91 -3.06 6.79
C PHE A 499 -11.44 -2.91 6.45
N ARG A 500 -10.71 -2.12 7.24
CA ARG A 500 -9.27 -1.91 7.09
C ARG A 500 -8.54 -2.48 8.30
N VAL A 501 -7.82 -3.58 8.09
CA VAL A 501 -7.09 -4.27 9.16
C VAL A 501 -5.72 -3.61 9.34
N GLN A 502 -5.41 -3.22 10.58
CA GLN A 502 -4.13 -2.60 10.93
C GLN A 502 -3.35 -3.42 11.96
N ASP A 503 -2.02 -3.31 11.87
CA ASP A 503 -1.11 -3.78 12.90
C ASP A 503 -0.96 -2.76 14.06
N GLU A 504 -0.10 -3.08 15.03
CA GLU A 504 0.21 -2.21 16.18
C GLU A 504 0.88 -0.89 15.82
N HIS A 505 1.59 -0.85 14.69
CA HIS A 505 2.33 0.31 14.20
C HIS A 505 1.46 1.18 13.28
N GLY A 506 0.17 0.85 13.12
CA GLY A 506 -0.76 1.53 12.24
C GLY A 506 -0.59 1.20 10.75
N ARG A 507 0.20 0.19 10.41
CA ARG A 507 0.36 -0.27 9.01
C ARG A 507 -0.87 -1.06 8.60
N ILE A 508 -1.33 -0.81 7.38
CA ILE A 508 -2.48 -1.50 6.79
C ILE A 508 -2.01 -2.87 6.30
N LEU A 509 -2.58 -3.93 6.87
CA LEU A 509 -2.29 -5.33 6.49
C LEU A 509 -3.19 -5.80 5.35
N GLY A 510 -4.43 -5.35 5.33
CA GLY A 510 -5.41 -5.72 4.32
C GLY A 510 -6.69 -4.91 4.44
N GLN A 511 -7.44 -4.88 3.34
CA GLN A 511 -8.71 -4.17 3.26
C GLN A 511 -9.68 -4.97 2.39
N SER A 512 -10.93 -5.09 2.84
CA SER A 512 -12.03 -5.71 2.08
C SER A 512 -13.37 -5.29 2.67
N ARG A 513 -14.41 -5.32 1.84
CA ARG A 513 -15.82 -5.21 2.29
C ARG A 513 -16.39 -6.54 2.79
N ASN A 514 -15.64 -7.63 2.61
CA ASN A 514 -16.00 -8.95 3.10
C ASN A 514 -15.20 -9.28 4.38
N LEU A 515 -15.87 -9.18 5.53
CA LEU A 515 -15.25 -9.49 6.82
C LEU A 515 -14.82 -10.96 6.92
N ALA A 516 -15.58 -11.90 6.34
CA ALA A 516 -15.25 -13.32 6.36
C ALA A 516 -13.96 -13.63 5.57
N GLU A 517 -13.75 -12.93 4.45
CA GLU A 517 -12.51 -13.03 3.67
C GLU A 517 -11.29 -12.57 4.50
N LEU A 518 -11.40 -11.43 5.18
CA LEU A 518 -10.32 -10.92 6.04
C LEU A 518 -10.01 -11.89 7.18
N ARG A 519 -11.05 -12.42 7.83
CA ARG A 519 -10.89 -13.43 8.89
C ARG A 519 -10.19 -14.68 8.39
N ALA A 520 -10.57 -15.18 7.22
CA ALA A 520 -9.91 -16.33 6.61
C ALA A 520 -8.44 -16.04 6.28
N LYS A 521 -8.15 -14.87 5.72
CA LYS A 521 -6.79 -14.45 5.33
C LYS A 521 -5.85 -14.26 6.52
N PHE A 522 -6.36 -13.76 7.64
CA PHE A 522 -5.55 -13.40 8.81
C PHE A 522 -5.69 -14.39 9.99
N ARG A 523 -6.41 -15.51 9.82
CA ARG A 523 -6.67 -16.53 10.86
C ARG A 523 -5.41 -16.93 11.64
N ASP A 524 -4.38 -17.37 10.95
CA ASP A 524 -3.15 -17.89 11.59
C ASP A 524 -2.39 -16.78 12.34
N GLN A 525 -2.43 -15.55 11.84
CA GLN A 525 -1.79 -14.41 12.48
C GLN A 525 -2.53 -13.99 13.76
N VAL A 526 -3.86 -14.01 13.74
CA VAL A 526 -4.67 -13.76 14.95
C VAL A 526 -4.41 -14.85 15.98
N ALA A 527 -4.47 -16.12 15.59
CA ALA A 527 -4.21 -17.25 16.48
C ALA A 527 -2.82 -17.18 17.14
N ALA A 528 -1.76 -16.92 16.35
CA ALA A 528 -0.40 -16.77 16.88
C ALA A 528 -0.26 -15.62 17.89
N ARG A 529 -1.02 -14.54 17.72
CA ARG A 529 -1.03 -13.38 18.63
C ARG A 529 -1.70 -13.71 19.96
N PHE A 530 -2.83 -14.42 19.95
CA PHE A 530 -3.47 -14.88 21.19
C PHE A 530 -2.63 -15.96 21.91
N GLN A 531 -1.94 -16.83 21.17
CA GLN A 531 -1.05 -17.85 21.76
C GLN A 531 0.18 -17.25 22.46
N SER A 532 0.69 -16.12 21.97
CA SER A 532 1.85 -15.41 22.56
C SER A 532 1.44 -14.37 23.61
N ALA A 533 0.14 -14.16 23.80
CA ALA A 533 -0.39 -13.12 24.65
C ALA A 533 -0.27 -13.48 26.14
N ARG A 534 0.16 -12.51 26.94
CA ARG A 534 0.31 -12.68 28.39
C ARG A 534 -1.00 -12.36 29.08
N ILE A 535 -1.54 -13.37 29.77
CA ILE A 535 -2.74 -13.27 30.61
C ILE A 535 -2.44 -12.37 31.80
N VAL A 536 -3.25 -11.34 32.01
CA VAL A 536 -3.25 -10.57 33.25
C VAL A 536 -4.43 -11.09 34.07
N PRO A 537 -4.24 -11.60 35.30
CA PRO A 537 -5.37 -12.09 36.09
C PRO A 537 -6.30 -10.93 36.43
N ALA A 538 -7.60 -11.11 36.17
CA ALA A 538 -8.65 -10.20 36.61
C ALA A 538 -8.63 -10.10 38.14
N ALA A 539 -8.55 -8.88 38.68
CA ALA A 539 -8.72 -8.63 40.10
C ALA A 539 -10.19 -8.89 40.48
N PRO A 540 -10.48 -9.51 41.64
CA PRO A 540 -11.86 -9.72 42.07
C PRO A 540 -12.59 -8.39 42.22
N GLU A 541 -13.74 -8.26 41.55
CA GLU A 541 -14.60 -7.08 41.61
C GLU A 541 -15.01 -6.78 43.06
N THR A 542 -14.61 -5.60 43.55
CA THR A 542 -15.16 -5.03 44.78
C THR A 542 -16.25 -4.03 44.40
N PRO A 543 -17.42 -4.01 45.06
CA PRO A 543 -18.50 -3.11 44.69
C PRO A 543 -18.06 -1.64 44.78
N GLN A 544 -18.27 -0.91 43.68
CA GLN A 544 -17.93 0.50 43.52
C GLN A 544 -18.58 1.38 44.61
N GLN A 545 -17.76 1.99 45.48
CA GLN A 545 -18.13 3.20 46.21
C GLN A 545 -17.68 4.43 45.43
N LYS A 546 -18.67 5.25 45.04
CA LYS A 546 -18.51 6.59 44.45
C LYS A 546 -17.51 7.43 45.25
N LYS A 547 -16.40 7.83 44.63
CA LYS A 547 -15.51 8.88 45.16
C LYS A 547 -16.02 10.26 44.72
N ALA A 548 -16.40 11.05 45.71
CA ALA A 548 -16.46 12.51 45.61
C ALA A 548 -15.04 13.09 45.51
N ALA A 549 -14.94 14.25 44.85
CA ALA A 549 -13.70 15.01 44.64
C ALA A 549 -13.07 15.52 45.96
N PRO A 550 -11.74 15.71 46.03
CA PRO A 550 -11.03 16.11 47.25
C PRO A 550 -10.84 17.65 47.34
N PRO A 551 -10.66 18.21 48.55
CA PRO A 551 -9.95 19.47 48.70
C PRO A 551 -8.50 19.29 49.17
N ALA A 552 -7.74 20.31 48.79
CA ALA A 552 -6.33 20.60 48.96
C ALA A 552 -5.71 20.41 50.36
N GLY A 553 -4.39 20.14 50.34
CA GLY A 553 -3.43 20.77 51.26
C GLY A 553 -2.57 19.82 52.08
N GLY A 554 -1.25 19.84 51.87
CA GLY A 554 -0.28 19.33 52.85
C GLY A 554 1.05 18.86 52.26
N LYS A 555 2.11 19.67 52.42
CA LYS A 555 3.51 19.33 52.14
C LYS A 555 4.04 18.26 53.09
N ALA A 556 4.95 17.37 52.62
CA ALA A 556 6.31 17.22 53.17
C ALA A 556 6.98 15.87 52.83
N VAL A 557 8.20 16.00 52.27
CA VAL A 557 9.42 15.19 52.50
C VAL A 557 9.50 13.78 51.92
N ALA A 558 10.44 13.65 50.98
CA ALA A 558 10.99 12.41 50.45
C ALA A 558 12.12 11.87 51.35
N ALA A 559 12.08 10.57 51.62
CA ALA A 559 13.23 9.72 51.96
C ALA A 559 12.88 8.25 51.59
N PRO A 560 13.88 7.41 51.25
CA PRO A 560 13.72 6.32 50.29
C PRO A 560 13.25 5.02 50.96
N ALA A 561 12.22 4.39 50.41
CA ALA A 561 11.75 3.08 50.84
C ALA A 561 11.84 2.09 49.68
N ALA A 562 12.73 1.11 49.88
CA ALA A 562 12.74 -0.26 49.41
C ALA A 562 11.87 -0.62 48.18
N ALA A 563 12.55 -1.21 47.19
CA ALA A 563 11.94 -2.00 46.12
C ALA A 563 10.87 -2.95 46.69
N PRO A 564 9.61 -2.89 46.23
CA PRO A 564 8.64 -3.93 46.51
C PRO A 564 9.03 -5.16 45.69
N ALA A 565 9.04 -6.30 46.39
CA ALA A 565 9.27 -7.62 45.87
C ALA A 565 8.52 -7.87 44.54
N THR A 566 9.23 -8.45 43.59
CA THR A 566 8.68 -9.11 42.41
C THR A 566 7.56 -10.05 42.84
N VAL A 567 6.31 -9.67 42.57
CA VAL A 567 5.18 -10.59 42.65
C VAL A 567 5.46 -11.69 41.63
N ALA A 568 5.72 -12.89 42.11
CA ALA A 568 5.97 -14.05 41.29
C ALA A 568 4.81 -14.24 40.29
N GLU A 569 5.15 -14.18 39.00
CA GLU A 569 4.27 -14.55 37.90
C GLU A 569 3.69 -15.94 38.18
N LYS A 570 2.40 -16.05 38.47
CA LYS A 570 1.73 -17.36 38.53
C LYS A 570 1.69 -17.91 37.11
N THR A 571 2.56 -18.85 36.80
CA THR A 571 2.56 -19.59 35.54
C THR A 571 1.23 -20.34 35.41
N LEU A 572 0.38 -19.94 34.46
CA LEU A 572 -0.91 -20.58 34.16
C LEU A 572 -0.73 -21.85 33.29
N SER A 573 0.27 -22.66 33.63
CA SER A 573 0.66 -23.86 32.89
C SER A 573 1.25 -24.91 33.82
N GLY A 574 1.20 -26.17 33.43
CA GLY A 574 1.77 -27.25 34.24
C GLY A 574 0.81 -27.83 35.27
N PHE A 575 -0.50 -27.55 35.15
CA PHE A 575 -1.49 -28.03 36.09
C PHE A 575 -1.74 -29.53 35.89
N THR A 576 -1.66 -30.30 36.97
CA THR A 576 -2.03 -31.73 37.01
C THR A 576 -3.31 -31.99 37.79
N GLY A 577 -3.86 -30.96 38.43
CA GLY A 577 -5.14 -30.93 39.13
C GLY A 577 -5.71 -29.50 39.14
N TRP A 578 -6.98 -29.35 39.53
CA TRP A 578 -7.67 -28.06 39.50
C TRP A 578 -7.15 -27.10 40.57
N THR A 579 -6.16 -26.26 40.22
CA THR A 579 -5.42 -25.40 41.16
C THR A 579 -5.34 -23.92 40.74
N PHE A 580 -6.09 -23.54 39.70
CA PHE A 580 -6.05 -22.23 39.06
C PHE A 580 -7.27 -21.33 39.33
N GLY A 581 -8.17 -21.73 40.24
CA GLY A 581 -9.38 -20.97 40.58
C GLY A 581 -10.57 -21.26 39.66
N ALA A 582 -11.64 -20.47 39.78
CA ALA A 582 -12.82 -20.56 38.92
C ALA A 582 -12.51 -20.00 37.51
N LEU A 583 -13.10 -20.59 36.48
CA LEU A 583 -12.96 -20.12 35.10
C LEU A 583 -13.85 -18.90 34.88
N PRO A 584 -13.29 -17.72 34.51
CA PRO A 584 -14.09 -16.56 34.16
C PRO A 584 -14.75 -16.74 32.78
N GLU A 585 -15.80 -15.98 32.47
CA GLU A 585 -16.42 -16.01 31.12
C GLU A 585 -15.50 -15.37 30.06
N LEU A 586 -14.76 -14.34 30.47
CA LEU A 586 -13.88 -13.53 29.64
C LEU A 586 -12.58 -13.28 30.40
N LEU A 587 -11.48 -13.26 29.67
CA LEU A 587 -10.15 -13.12 30.23
C LEU A 587 -9.42 -11.98 29.51
N GLU A 588 -9.03 -10.96 30.27
CA GLU A 588 -8.31 -9.80 29.74
C GLU A 588 -6.84 -10.16 29.53
N VAL A 589 -6.36 -9.92 28.32
CA VAL A 589 -5.01 -10.28 27.88
C VAL A 589 -4.31 -9.06 27.33
N LYS A 590 -3.05 -8.88 27.69
CA LYS A 590 -2.20 -7.89 27.01
C LYS A 590 -1.56 -8.55 25.79
N VAL A 591 -2.10 -8.23 24.63
CA VAL A 591 -1.48 -8.57 23.34
C VAL A 591 -0.76 -7.32 22.85
N ALA A 592 0.58 -7.36 22.89
CA ALA A 592 1.44 -6.31 22.33
C ALA A 592 1.08 -4.86 22.73
N GLY A 593 0.86 -4.65 24.04
CA GLY A 593 0.61 -3.33 24.62
C GLY A 593 -0.84 -2.86 24.58
N ARG A 594 -1.78 -3.63 24.02
CA ARG A 594 -3.23 -3.36 24.09
C ARG A 594 -3.94 -4.42 24.94
N GLU A 595 -4.90 -3.98 25.74
CA GLU A 595 -5.79 -4.86 26.51
C GLU A 595 -6.89 -5.37 25.57
N ILE A 596 -6.96 -6.68 25.39
CA ILE A 596 -7.92 -7.37 24.53
C ILE A 596 -8.55 -8.49 25.35
N VAL A 597 -9.84 -8.72 25.12
CA VAL A 597 -10.61 -9.75 25.82
C VAL A 597 -10.57 -11.05 25.02
N GLY A 598 -10.33 -12.19 25.66
CA GLY A 598 -10.38 -13.53 25.05
C GLY A 598 -11.17 -14.54 25.90
N PHE A 599 -11.58 -15.65 25.29
CA PHE A 599 -12.33 -16.72 25.95
C PHE A 599 -11.38 -17.77 26.55
N PRO A 600 -11.43 -18.05 27.86
CA PRO A 600 -10.49 -18.96 28.50
C PRO A 600 -10.80 -20.43 28.20
N ALA A 601 -9.76 -21.23 27.95
CA ALA A 601 -9.87 -22.67 27.77
C ALA A 601 -8.68 -23.43 28.38
N LEU A 602 -8.93 -24.67 28.79
CA LEU A 602 -7.89 -25.59 29.22
C LEU A 602 -7.28 -26.26 27.99
N HIS A 603 -5.99 -26.06 27.80
CA HIS A 603 -5.21 -26.66 26.74
C HIS A 603 -4.52 -27.94 27.23
N ASP A 604 -4.57 -29.02 26.43
CA ASP A 604 -3.85 -30.27 26.72
C ASP A 604 -2.38 -30.13 26.33
N ASP A 605 -1.47 -30.16 27.31
CA ASP A 605 -0.02 -30.14 27.11
C ASP A 605 0.61 -31.56 27.20
N GLY A 606 -0.23 -32.61 27.18
CA GLY A 606 0.15 -34.01 27.24
C GLY A 606 0.34 -34.52 28.66
N ASN A 607 1.30 -33.96 29.40
CA ASN A 607 1.57 -34.35 30.80
C ASN A 607 0.94 -33.40 31.84
N SER A 608 0.36 -32.29 31.38
CA SER A 608 -0.29 -31.27 32.20
C SER A 608 -1.33 -30.53 31.36
N VAL A 609 -2.02 -29.56 31.96
CA VAL A 609 -2.86 -28.60 31.26
C VAL A 609 -2.41 -27.16 31.52
N SER A 610 -2.73 -26.26 30.59
CA SER A 610 -2.53 -24.82 30.73
C SER A 610 -3.82 -24.05 30.46
N LEU A 611 -3.98 -22.90 31.10
CA LEU A 611 -5.12 -22.00 30.86
C LEU A 611 -4.71 -20.96 29.82
N ARG A 612 -5.40 -20.90 28.68
CA ARG A 612 -5.08 -20.00 27.56
C ARG A 612 -6.32 -19.26 27.04
N PRO A 613 -6.17 -18.00 26.59
CA PRO A 613 -7.24 -17.26 25.93
C PRO A 613 -7.32 -17.62 24.44
N TYR A 614 -8.54 -17.70 23.94
CA TYR A 614 -8.86 -17.90 22.52
C TYR A 614 -9.73 -16.75 22.02
N ASP A 615 -9.72 -16.54 20.72
CA ASP A 615 -10.40 -15.42 20.07
C ASP A 615 -11.91 -15.64 19.87
N THR A 616 -12.36 -16.89 19.85
CA THR A 616 -13.77 -17.29 19.67
C THR A 616 -14.25 -18.27 20.74
N PRO A 617 -15.53 -18.20 21.14
CA PRO A 617 -16.08 -19.10 22.16
C PRO A 617 -16.15 -20.55 21.68
N GLU A 618 -16.37 -20.80 20.39
CA GLU A 618 -16.44 -22.16 19.84
C GLU A 618 -15.08 -22.86 19.88
N GLU A 619 -14.00 -22.16 19.50
CA GLU A 619 -12.65 -22.69 19.59
C GLU A 619 -12.25 -22.92 21.06
N ALA A 620 -12.54 -21.96 21.93
CA ALA A 620 -12.32 -22.09 23.36
C ALA A 620 -13.03 -23.33 23.93
N ALA A 621 -14.32 -23.51 23.65
CA ALA A 621 -15.10 -24.64 24.14
C ALA A 621 -14.54 -26.00 23.66
N LYS A 622 -14.14 -26.09 22.39
CA LYS A 622 -13.54 -27.29 21.81
C LYS A 622 -12.21 -27.66 22.49
N ILE A 623 -11.31 -26.68 22.63
CA ILE A 623 -10.02 -26.89 23.28
C ILE A 623 -10.21 -27.21 24.76
N HIS A 624 -11.07 -26.45 25.44
CA HIS A 624 -11.39 -26.60 26.85
C HIS A 624 -11.84 -28.02 27.18
N ARG A 625 -12.73 -28.60 26.35
CA ARG A 625 -13.20 -29.97 26.52
C ARG A 625 -12.06 -31.00 26.48
N GLY A 626 -11.09 -30.82 25.57
CA GLY A 626 -9.91 -31.68 25.48
C GLY A 626 -8.96 -31.53 26.67
N GLY A 627 -8.64 -30.30 27.08
CA GLY A 627 -7.82 -30.06 28.27
C GLY A 627 -8.49 -30.56 29.54
N LEU A 628 -9.80 -30.40 29.66
CA LEU A 628 -10.55 -30.93 30.81
C LEU A 628 -10.51 -32.47 30.85
N ALA A 629 -10.61 -33.15 29.70
CA ALA A 629 -10.44 -34.59 29.61
C ALA A 629 -9.05 -35.05 30.10
N ARG A 630 -7.99 -34.32 29.72
CA ARG A 630 -6.63 -34.54 30.24
C ARG A 630 -6.56 -34.37 31.75
N LEU A 631 -7.16 -33.31 32.28
CA LEU A 631 -7.15 -33.02 33.71
C LEU A 631 -7.83 -34.13 34.51
N PHE A 632 -8.96 -34.66 34.03
CA PHE A 632 -9.60 -35.84 34.61
C PHE A 632 -8.72 -37.09 34.55
N ALA A 633 -8.02 -37.32 33.44
CA ALA A 633 -7.12 -38.46 33.30
C ALA A 633 -5.94 -38.43 34.30
N LEU A 634 -5.41 -37.23 34.58
CA LEU A 634 -4.34 -37.03 35.56
C LEU A 634 -4.84 -37.26 37.00
N GLU A 635 -5.98 -36.67 37.36
CA GLU A 635 -6.59 -36.80 38.69
C GLU A 635 -7.04 -38.25 38.99
N LEU A 636 -7.54 -38.95 37.97
CA LEU A 636 -8.07 -40.32 38.08
C LEU A 636 -7.06 -41.38 37.59
N SER A 637 -5.76 -41.10 37.72
CA SER A 637 -4.69 -41.96 37.20
C SER A 637 -4.73 -43.41 37.71
N ALA A 638 -5.21 -43.65 38.94
CA ALA A 638 -5.40 -45.00 39.47
C ALA A 638 -6.49 -45.78 38.72
N GLN A 639 -7.60 -45.12 38.38
CA GLN A 639 -8.71 -45.67 37.61
C GLN A 639 -8.31 -45.85 36.14
N VAL A 640 -7.55 -44.92 35.56
CA VAL A 640 -6.95 -45.08 34.23
C VAL A 640 -6.11 -46.35 34.14
N LYS A 641 -5.20 -46.57 35.11
CA LYS A 641 -4.41 -47.81 35.20
C LYS A 641 -5.27 -49.07 35.39
N ALA A 642 -6.44 -48.96 36.00
CA ALA A 642 -7.37 -50.09 36.15
C ALA A 642 -8.02 -50.46 34.81
N ILE A 643 -8.39 -49.48 33.98
CA ILE A 643 -8.90 -49.71 32.61
C ILE A 643 -7.85 -50.46 31.77
N GLU A 644 -6.59 -50.03 31.82
CA GLU A 644 -5.47 -50.65 31.08
C GLU A 644 -5.19 -52.11 31.46
N LYS A 645 -5.69 -52.55 32.63
CA LYS A 645 -5.51 -53.89 33.20
C LYS A 645 -6.80 -54.72 33.19
N LEU A 646 -7.84 -54.29 32.47
CA LEU A 646 -9.09 -55.05 32.37
C LEU A 646 -8.86 -56.47 31.82
N PRO A 647 -9.53 -57.49 32.38
CA PRO A 647 -9.43 -58.85 31.87
C PRO A 647 -10.01 -58.92 30.45
N GLY A 648 -9.36 -59.62 29.53
CA GLY A 648 -9.81 -59.73 28.13
C GLY A 648 -9.25 -58.67 27.18
N ILE A 649 -8.52 -57.65 27.67
CA ILE A 649 -8.04 -56.54 26.84
C ILE A 649 -6.94 -56.97 25.85
N ARG A 650 -6.11 -57.96 26.22
CA ARG A 650 -5.06 -58.49 25.33
C ARG A 650 -5.66 -59.27 24.17
N GLU A 651 -6.66 -60.11 24.45
CA GLU A 651 -7.40 -60.86 23.45
C GLU A 651 -8.12 -59.89 22.49
N LEU A 652 -8.73 -58.82 23.03
CA LEU A 652 -9.33 -57.78 22.21
C LEU A 652 -8.31 -57.03 21.35
N ALA A 653 -7.12 -56.73 21.89
CA ALA A 653 -6.04 -56.08 21.16
C ALA A 653 -5.57 -56.90 19.95
N LEU A 654 -5.51 -58.23 20.07
CA LEU A 654 -5.20 -59.11 18.94
C LEU A 654 -6.23 -58.99 17.80
N GLN A 655 -7.51 -58.81 18.14
CA GLN A 655 -8.57 -58.59 17.15
C GLN A 655 -8.56 -57.16 16.58
N PHE A 656 -8.00 -56.20 17.33
CA PHE A 656 -7.93 -54.78 16.97
C PHE A 656 -6.78 -54.43 16.00
N ILE A 657 -5.93 -55.38 15.62
CA ILE A 657 -4.70 -55.15 14.83
C ILE A 657 -4.91 -54.39 13.51
N ASN A 658 -6.10 -54.47 12.92
CA ASN A 658 -6.45 -53.75 11.68
C ASN A 658 -6.77 -52.26 11.90
N TYR A 659 -6.93 -51.82 13.15
CA TYR A 659 -7.24 -50.42 13.51
C TYR A 659 -6.08 -49.74 14.21
N GLY A 660 -5.31 -50.48 15.01
CA GLY A 660 -4.15 -49.95 15.73
C GLY A 660 -3.49 -50.95 16.67
N THR A 661 -2.59 -50.43 17.49
CA THR A 661 -1.79 -51.16 18.48
C THR A 661 -2.54 -51.36 19.80
N GLU A 662 -2.03 -52.25 20.67
CA GLU A 662 -2.57 -52.44 22.03
C GLU A 662 -2.56 -51.12 22.83
N ALA A 663 -1.51 -50.30 22.68
CA ALA A 663 -1.39 -49.02 23.36
C ALA A 663 -2.47 -48.02 22.89
N GLU A 664 -2.74 -47.96 21.58
CA GLU A 664 -3.78 -47.11 21.01
C GLU A 664 -5.19 -47.57 21.44
N LEU A 665 -5.44 -48.89 21.50
CA LEU A 665 -6.71 -49.42 22.00
C LEU A 665 -6.94 -49.01 23.47
N LYS A 666 -5.92 -49.16 24.32
CA LYS A 666 -5.98 -48.75 25.72
C LYS A 666 -6.25 -47.25 25.86
N ALA A 667 -5.51 -46.42 25.13
CA ALA A 667 -5.68 -44.97 25.15
C ALA A 667 -7.09 -44.57 24.70
N GLN A 668 -7.61 -45.17 23.62
CA GLN A 668 -8.96 -44.91 23.14
C GLN A 668 -10.03 -45.35 24.13
N LEU A 669 -9.88 -46.52 24.78
CA LEU A 669 -10.80 -46.98 25.82
C LEU A 669 -10.79 -46.07 27.04
N VAL A 670 -9.62 -45.60 27.47
CA VAL A 670 -9.49 -44.64 28.58
C VAL A 670 -10.22 -43.34 28.23
N THR A 671 -9.91 -42.73 27.09
CA THR A 671 -10.52 -41.48 26.66
C THR A 671 -12.04 -41.61 26.55
N ALA A 672 -12.54 -42.62 25.83
CA ALA A 672 -13.98 -42.84 25.65
C ALA A 672 -14.71 -43.10 26.99
N THR A 673 -14.06 -43.79 27.92
CA THR A 673 -14.61 -44.03 29.28
C THR A 673 -14.68 -42.72 30.07
N LEU A 674 -13.61 -41.92 30.05
CA LEU A 674 -13.53 -40.65 30.77
C LEU A 674 -14.49 -39.62 30.18
N GLU A 675 -14.62 -39.52 28.86
CA GLU A 675 -15.61 -38.66 28.22
C GLU A 675 -17.03 -38.98 28.69
N ARG A 676 -17.39 -40.27 28.71
CA ARG A 676 -18.72 -40.73 29.11
C ARG A 676 -18.99 -40.57 30.61
N CYS A 677 -17.97 -40.66 31.45
CA CYS A 677 -18.13 -40.55 32.91
C CYS A 677 -17.98 -39.10 33.42
N CYS A 678 -17.13 -38.30 32.79
CA CYS A 678 -16.63 -37.05 33.35
C CYS A 678 -17.01 -35.81 32.53
N LEU A 679 -17.28 -35.90 31.22
CA LEU A 679 -17.58 -34.76 30.35
C LEU A 679 -19.08 -34.59 30.03
N LEU A 680 -19.92 -34.74 31.04
CA LEU A 680 -21.35 -34.49 30.96
C LEU A 680 -21.66 -33.00 31.22
N GLU A 681 -22.59 -32.42 30.47
CA GLU A 681 -23.03 -31.03 30.71
C GLU A 681 -23.86 -30.93 32.01
N PRO A 682 -23.74 -29.84 32.78
CA PRO A 682 -22.76 -28.76 32.62
C PRO A 682 -21.34 -29.21 32.98
N LEU A 683 -20.35 -28.73 32.23
CA LEU A 683 -18.93 -28.97 32.52
C LEU A 683 -18.50 -28.25 33.84
N PRO A 684 -17.57 -28.83 34.62
CA PRO A 684 -16.97 -28.17 35.77
C PRO A 684 -16.36 -26.80 35.42
N ALA A 685 -16.67 -25.80 36.24
CA ALA A 685 -16.16 -24.44 36.10
C ALA A 685 -15.26 -24.00 37.28
N ASP A 686 -15.16 -24.84 38.32
CA ASP A 686 -14.39 -24.58 39.54
C ASP A 686 -13.87 -25.89 40.18
N ALA A 687 -13.08 -25.75 41.24
CA ALA A 687 -12.46 -26.87 41.93
C ALA A 687 -13.49 -27.81 42.58
N ASP A 688 -14.59 -27.26 43.11
CA ASP A 688 -15.61 -28.03 43.83
C ASP A 688 -16.45 -28.89 42.87
N SER A 689 -16.89 -28.30 41.76
CA SER A 689 -17.60 -29.00 40.68
C SER A 689 -16.73 -30.06 40.02
N PHE A 690 -15.42 -29.80 39.86
CA PHE A 690 -14.47 -30.78 39.35
C PHE A 690 -14.27 -31.96 40.33
N ALA A 691 -14.02 -31.68 41.60
CA ALA A 691 -13.84 -32.70 42.63
C ALA A 691 -15.10 -33.57 42.80
N LYS A 692 -16.29 -32.95 42.77
CA LYS A 692 -17.58 -33.64 42.78
C LYS A 692 -17.72 -34.57 41.58
N ARG A 693 -17.43 -34.10 40.36
CA ARG A 693 -17.47 -34.93 39.15
C ARG A 693 -16.52 -36.12 39.23
N CYS A 694 -15.31 -35.94 39.77
CA CYS A 694 -14.37 -37.03 40.03
C CYS A 694 -14.95 -38.07 40.99
N GLN A 695 -15.59 -37.65 42.09
CA GLN A 695 -16.20 -38.56 43.06
C GLN A 695 -17.36 -39.36 42.47
N GLU A 696 -18.23 -38.73 41.68
CA GLU A 696 -19.36 -39.37 41.00
C GLU A 696 -18.92 -40.35 39.90
N ALA A 697 -17.83 -40.02 39.18
CA ALA A 697 -17.30 -40.85 38.10
C ALA A 697 -16.58 -42.11 38.61
N LYS A 698 -15.82 -42.01 39.71
CA LYS A 698 -14.97 -43.09 40.27
C LYS A 698 -15.63 -44.48 40.30
N PRO A 699 -16.83 -44.69 40.89
CA PRO A 699 -17.44 -46.02 40.95
C PRO A 699 -17.94 -46.54 39.60
N ARG A 700 -18.19 -45.66 38.62
CA ARG A 700 -18.76 -46.01 37.31
C ARG A 700 -17.71 -46.36 36.26
N ILE A 701 -16.48 -45.83 36.40
CA ILE A 701 -15.42 -45.95 35.38
C ILE A 701 -15.17 -47.40 34.97
N THR A 702 -14.97 -48.32 35.91
CA THR A 702 -14.69 -49.72 35.58
C THR A 702 -15.84 -50.39 34.84
N LEU A 703 -17.09 -50.13 35.24
CA LEU A 703 -18.28 -50.70 34.60
C LEU A 703 -18.45 -50.18 33.16
N VAL A 704 -18.27 -48.87 32.96
CA VAL A 704 -18.37 -48.24 31.64
C VAL A 704 -17.24 -48.72 30.72
N ALA A 705 -16.02 -48.87 31.24
CA ALA A 705 -14.91 -49.39 30.48
C ALA A 705 -15.13 -50.85 30.04
N GLN A 706 -15.68 -51.70 30.91
CA GLN A 706 -16.06 -53.08 30.56
C GLN A 706 -17.16 -53.11 29.48
N GLU A 707 -18.14 -52.23 29.58
CA GLU A 707 -19.20 -52.11 28.57
C GLU A 707 -18.63 -51.69 27.20
N LEU A 708 -17.77 -50.67 27.17
CA LEU A 708 -17.08 -50.21 25.96
C LEU A 708 -16.19 -51.30 25.38
N MET A 709 -15.47 -52.05 26.21
CA MET A 709 -14.65 -53.19 25.78
C MET A 709 -15.51 -54.28 25.11
N ARG A 710 -16.67 -54.62 25.70
CA ARG A 710 -17.62 -55.59 25.13
C ARG A 710 -18.18 -55.09 23.79
N LEU A 711 -18.57 -53.82 23.71
CA LEU A 711 -19.08 -53.21 22.49
C LEU A 711 -18.00 -53.17 21.39
N THR A 712 -16.76 -52.84 21.75
CA THR A 712 -15.60 -52.86 20.84
C THR A 712 -15.39 -54.25 20.25
N GLY A 713 -15.40 -55.30 21.09
CA GLY A 713 -15.30 -56.68 20.62
C GLY A 713 -16.45 -57.05 19.67
N GLN A 714 -17.69 -56.68 19.99
CA GLN A 714 -18.83 -56.89 19.12
C GLN A 714 -18.64 -56.20 17.75
N LEU A 715 -18.21 -54.93 17.74
CA LEU A 715 -17.97 -54.17 16.52
C LEU A 715 -16.92 -54.81 15.61
N ILE A 716 -15.82 -55.27 16.19
CA ILE A 716 -14.74 -55.92 15.43
C ILE A 716 -15.25 -57.22 14.80
N VAL A 717 -16.00 -58.03 15.55
CA VAL A 717 -16.56 -59.30 15.05
C VAL A 717 -17.58 -59.07 13.93
N GLU A 718 -18.49 -58.10 14.10
CA GLU A 718 -19.49 -57.76 13.08
C GLU A 718 -18.83 -57.21 11.81
N HIS A 719 -17.80 -56.35 11.96
CA HIS A 719 -17.05 -55.84 10.81
C HIS A 719 -16.30 -56.96 10.09
N ALA A 720 -15.57 -57.83 10.82
CA ALA A 720 -14.88 -58.97 10.21
C ALA A 720 -15.84 -59.90 9.46
N THR A 721 -17.04 -60.12 10.01
CA THR A 721 -18.11 -60.89 9.35
C THR A 721 -18.56 -60.23 8.05
N LEU A 722 -18.80 -58.92 8.06
CA LEU A 722 -19.16 -58.15 6.87
C LEU A 722 -18.05 -58.17 5.81
N THR A 723 -16.79 -57.93 6.20
CA THR A 723 -15.63 -57.96 5.30
C THR A 723 -15.49 -59.32 4.62
N LYS A 724 -15.65 -60.42 5.36
CA LYS A 724 -15.62 -61.78 4.81
C LYS A 724 -16.74 -62.01 3.78
N ARG A 725 -17.94 -61.50 4.04
CA ARG A 725 -19.06 -61.58 3.07
C ARG A 725 -18.77 -60.75 1.82
N LEU A 726 -18.25 -59.53 1.96
CA LEU A 726 -17.88 -58.64 0.85
C LEU A 726 -16.84 -59.25 -0.09
N ALA A 727 -15.85 -59.96 0.43
CA ALA A 727 -14.84 -60.66 -0.38
C ALA A 727 -15.46 -61.68 -1.38
N GLY A 728 -16.66 -62.19 -1.07
CA GLY A 728 -17.41 -63.11 -1.92
C GLY A 728 -18.36 -62.45 -2.94
N LEU A 729 -18.38 -61.13 -3.09
CA LEU A 729 -19.26 -60.37 -4.01
C LEU A 729 -18.51 -59.75 -5.20
N LYS A 730 -17.65 -60.53 -5.86
CA LYS A 730 -16.83 -60.05 -6.99
C LYS A 730 -17.65 -59.55 -8.19
N THR A 731 -18.89 -60.00 -8.34
CA THR A 731 -19.79 -59.62 -9.45
C THR A 731 -20.53 -58.30 -9.24
N PHE A 732 -20.42 -57.67 -8.06
CA PHE A 732 -21.11 -56.41 -7.73
C PHE A 732 -20.12 -55.36 -7.18
N PRO A 733 -19.13 -54.92 -7.99
CA PRO A 733 -18.05 -54.05 -7.52
C PRO A 733 -18.56 -52.72 -6.96
N ASP A 734 -19.63 -52.15 -7.52
CA ASP A 734 -20.21 -50.88 -7.05
C ASP A 734 -20.84 -50.99 -5.65
N VAL A 735 -21.46 -52.13 -5.34
CA VAL A 735 -22.03 -52.38 -4.01
C VAL A 735 -20.93 -52.60 -2.99
N VAL A 736 -19.87 -53.33 -3.38
CA VAL A 736 -18.69 -53.53 -2.53
C VAL A 736 -18.02 -52.19 -2.22
N ALA A 737 -17.84 -51.32 -3.23
CA ALA A 737 -17.25 -50.01 -3.05
C ALA A 737 -18.10 -49.11 -2.12
N ASP A 738 -19.42 -49.10 -2.31
CA ASP A 738 -20.34 -48.32 -1.46
C ASP A 738 -20.34 -48.79 0.00
N ILE A 739 -20.41 -50.10 0.26
CA ILE A 739 -20.38 -50.62 1.63
C ILE A 739 -19.02 -50.34 2.29
N ASN A 740 -17.91 -50.52 1.56
CA ASN A 740 -16.58 -50.17 2.09
C ASN A 740 -16.49 -48.68 2.44
N ALA A 741 -17.03 -47.79 1.61
CA ALA A 741 -17.06 -46.36 1.89
C ALA A 741 -17.92 -46.00 3.10
N GLN A 742 -19.08 -46.66 3.27
CA GLN A 742 -19.92 -46.51 4.45
C GLN A 742 -19.18 -46.96 5.72
N VAL A 743 -18.58 -48.15 5.68
CA VAL A 743 -17.86 -48.73 6.82
C VAL A 743 -16.66 -47.88 7.21
N ALA A 744 -15.89 -47.33 6.25
CA ALA A 744 -14.78 -46.44 6.55
C ALA A 744 -15.20 -45.18 7.32
N LYS A 745 -16.43 -44.67 7.08
CA LYS A 745 -17.01 -43.53 7.82
C LYS A 745 -17.56 -43.94 9.19
N LEU A 746 -18.02 -45.17 9.35
CA LEU A 746 -18.56 -45.69 10.61
C LEU A 746 -17.46 -46.15 11.58
N MET A 747 -16.41 -46.79 11.06
CA MET A 747 -15.31 -47.32 11.87
C MET A 747 -13.94 -46.86 11.36
N PRO A 748 -13.60 -45.56 11.48
CA PRO A 748 -12.23 -45.09 11.29
C PRO A 748 -11.28 -45.71 12.34
N LYS A 749 -9.96 -45.59 12.17
CA LYS A 749 -8.97 -46.17 13.10
C LYS A 749 -9.16 -45.77 14.58
N ASN A 750 -9.71 -44.58 14.82
CA ASN A 750 -9.99 -44.02 16.14
C ASN A 750 -11.50 -43.99 16.48
N PHE A 751 -12.29 -44.93 15.95
CA PHE A 751 -13.76 -44.90 16.06
C PHE A 751 -14.32 -44.82 17.49
N LEU A 752 -13.56 -45.26 18.50
CA LEU A 752 -13.99 -45.21 19.91
C LEU A 752 -14.01 -43.80 20.49
N VAL A 753 -13.23 -42.87 19.92
CA VAL A 753 -13.10 -41.47 20.39
C VAL A 753 -13.53 -40.47 19.31
N ALA A 754 -13.63 -40.90 18.05
CA ALA A 754 -14.05 -40.03 16.96
C ALA A 754 -15.57 -39.74 16.97
N LEU A 755 -16.35 -40.54 17.67
CA LEU A 755 -17.81 -40.52 17.64
C LEU A 755 -18.39 -40.56 19.07
N PRO A 756 -19.50 -39.86 19.35
CA PRO A 756 -20.20 -40.01 20.61
C PRO A 756 -20.65 -41.45 20.86
N TYR A 757 -20.67 -41.88 22.13
CA TYR A 757 -21.03 -43.24 22.52
C TYR A 757 -22.39 -43.68 21.96
N GLU A 758 -23.38 -42.78 21.96
CA GLU A 758 -24.74 -43.04 21.48
C GLU A 758 -24.74 -43.46 20.01
N ARG A 759 -23.78 -42.95 19.23
CA ARG A 759 -23.59 -43.31 17.83
C ARG A 759 -22.80 -44.61 17.68
N ILE A 760 -21.74 -44.79 18.47
CA ILE A 760 -20.95 -46.04 18.48
C ILE A 760 -21.85 -47.25 18.80
N ALA A 761 -22.76 -47.10 19.78
CA ALA A 761 -23.70 -48.14 20.18
C ALA A 761 -24.65 -48.59 19.04
N GLN A 762 -24.87 -47.75 18.03
CA GLN A 762 -25.72 -48.07 16.88
C GLN A 762 -24.97 -48.73 15.72
N ILE A 763 -23.64 -48.61 15.66
CA ILE A 763 -22.83 -49.16 14.57
C ILE A 763 -23.05 -50.67 14.35
N PRO A 764 -23.19 -51.55 15.37
CA PRO A 764 -23.45 -52.97 15.14
C PRO A 764 -24.74 -53.18 14.33
N ARG A 765 -25.77 -52.36 14.53
CA ARG A 765 -27.02 -52.40 13.76
C ARG A 765 -26.80 -51.98 12.31
N TYR A 766 -26.00 -50.94 12.07
CA TYR A 766 -25.68 -50.50 10.70
C TYR A 766 -24.85 -51.55 9.93
N LEU A 767 -23.86 -52.19 10.57
CA LEU A 767 -23.08 -53.27 9.98
C LEU A 767 -23.94 -54.51 9.67
N LYS A 768 -24.87 -54.86 10.55
CA LYS A 768 -25.89 -55.89 10.28
C LYS A 768 -26.81 -55.50 9.12
N GLY A 769 -27.20 -54.23 9.03
CA GLY A 769 -28.00 -53.71 7.91
C GLY A 769 -27.28 -53.88 6.57
N ALA A 770 -25.98 -53.59 6.51
CA ALA A 770 -25.16 -53.85 5.33
C ALA A 770 -25.05 -55.35 5.01
N THR A 771 -25.00 -56.21 6.03
CA THR A 771 -25.01 -57.67 5.86
C THR A 771 -26.35 -58.16 5.29
N VAL A 772 -27.49 -57.66 5.78
CA VAL A 772 -28.83 -57.98 5.26
C VAL A 772 -28.97 -57.49 3.81
N ARG A 773 -28.43 -56.32 3.48
CA ARG A 773 -28.39 -55.81 2.11
C ARG A 773 -27.69 -56.80 1.17
N ILE A 774 -26.54 -57.32 1.57
CA ILE A 774 -25.80 -58.33 0.80
C ILE A 774 -26.65 -59.58 0.55
N ASP A 775 -27.41 -60.03 1.55
CA ASP A 775 -28.25 -61.23 1.43
C ASP A 775 -29.41 -61.01 0.45
N LYS A 776 -30.05 -59.83 0.49
CA LYS A 776 -31.12 -59.44 -0.45
C LYS A 776 -30.61 -59.09 -1.85
N LEU A 777 -29.39 -58.59 -1.97
CA LEU A 777 -28.77 -58.28 -3.27
C LEU A 777 -28.68 -59.52 -4.15
N ARG A 778 -28.35 -60.67 -3.56
CA ARG A 778 -28.22 -61.95 -4.29
C ARG A 778 -29.55 -62.41 -4.88
N SER A 779 -30.68 -62.05 -4.28
CA SER A 779 -32.01 -62.42 -4.77
C SER A 779 -32.63 -61.38 -5.71
N ASN A 780 -32.31 -60.09 -5.57
CA ASN A 780 -32.89 -59.03 -6.41
C ASN A 780 -31.95 -57.81 -6.57
N ALA A 781 -30.97 -57.92 -7.47
CA ALA A 781 -30.02 -56.84 -7.75
C ALA A 781 -30.65 -55.55 -8.33
N PRO A 782 -31.63 -55.58 -9.25
CA PRO A 782 -32.27 -54.36 -9.75
C PRO A 782 -32.95 -53.55 -8.63
N ARG A 783 -33.54 -54.22 -7.64
CA ARG A 783 -34.16 -53.56 -6.49
C ARG A 783 -33.14 -52.84 -5.61
N ASP A 784 -31.97 -53.42 -5.39
CA ASP A 784 -30.87 -52.75 -4.68
C ASP A 784 -30.47 -51.45 -5.38
N GLY A 785 -30.33 -51.49 -6.71
CA GLY A 785 -30.01 -50.32 -7.52
C GLY A 785 -31.02 -49.18 -7.38
N GLN A 786 -32.32 -49.48 -7.35
CA GLN A 786 -33.38 -48.49 -7.11
C GLN A 786 -33.27 -47.86 -5.72
N LEU A 787 -33.13 -48.68 -4.68
CA LEU A 787 -33.01 -48.20 -3.30
C LEU A 787 -31.73 -47.37 -3.09
N MET A 788 -30.64 -47.72 -3.79
CA MET A 788 -29.42 -46.91 -3.79
C MET A 788 -29.60 -45.57 -4.50
N ALA A 789 -30.37 -45.50 -5.58
CA ALA A 789 -30.69 -44.24 -6.24
C ALA A 789 -31.49 -43.31 -5.31
N ASP A 790 -32.48 -43.86 -4.60
CA ASP A 790 -33.26 -43.17 -3.58
C ASP A 790 -32.35 -42.59 -2.47
N TRP A 791 -31.40 -43.37 -1.96
CA TRP A 791 -30.43 -42.88 -0.96
C TRP A 791 -29.50 -41.80 -1.53
N ARG A 792 -28.96 -42.00 -2.74
CA ARG A 792 -28.03 -41.05 -3.40
C ARG A 792 -28.66 -39.68 -3.66
N SER A 793 -29.96 -39.63 -3.93
CA SER A 793 -30.69 -38.37 -4.16
C SER A 793 -30.57 -37.39 -2.99
N LEU A 794 -30.41 -37.90 -1.76
CA LEU A 794 -30.22 -37.11 -0.54
C LEU A 794 -28.75 -36.99 -0.16
N ALA A 795 -27.96 -38.04 -0.37
CA ALA A 795 -26.55 -38.06 0.02
C ALA A 795 -25.68 -37.09 -0.82
N GLN A 796 -25.96 -36.94 -2.13
CA GLN A 796 -25.15 -36.08 -3.00
C GLN A 796 -25.22 -34.59 -2.63
N PRO A 797 -26.41 -33.99 -2.45
CA PRO A 797 -26.52 -32.62 -1.93
C PRO A 797 -25.81 -32.46 -0.57
N PHE A 798 -25.95 -33.46 0.31
CA PHE A 798 -25.28 -33.49 1.61
C PHE A 798 -23.76 -33.45 1.51
N GLU A 799 -23.16 -34.34 0.72
CA GLU A 799 -21.70 -34.41 0.58
C GLU A 799 -21.12 -33.12 -0.01
N ARG A 800 -21.83 -32.49 -0.96
CA ARG A 800 -21.41 -31.19 -1.54
C ARG A 800 -21.36 -30.08 -0.50
N GLU A 801 -22.39 -29.98 0.33
CA GLU A 801 -22.47 -28.95 1.37
C GLU A 801 -21.51 -29.22 2.52
N TRP A 802 -21.38 -30.47 2.94
CA TRP A 802 -20.40 -30.90 3.94
C TRP A 802 -18.97 -30.53 3.52
N LEU A 803 -18.59 -30.79 2.27
CA LEU A 803 -17.27 -30.41 1.72
C LEU A 803 -17.09 -28.89 1.65
N ALA A 804 -18.13 -28.14 1.32
CA ALA A 804 -18.07 -26.68 1.25
C ALA A 804 -17.85 -26.06 2.64
N LYS A 805 -18.63 -26.49 3.65
CA LYS A 805 -18.48 -26.00 5.04
C LYS A 805 -17.15 -26.44 5.66
N ALA A 806 -16.70 -27.66 5.38
CA ALA A 806 -15.38 -28.13 5.80
C ALA A 806 -14.23 -27.27 5.23
N LYS A 807 -14.30 -26.86 3.95
CA LYS A 807 -13.32 -25.93 3.34
C LYS A 807 -13.37 -24.53 3.96
N ALA A 808 -14.55 -24.07 4.38
CA ALA A 808 -14.71 -22.81 5.09
C ALA A 808 -14.24 -22.89 6.56
N GLY A 809 -14.02 -24.09 7.10
CA GLY A 809 -13.73 -24.31 8.51
C GLY A 809 -14.95 -24.14 9.41
N VAL A 810 -16.16 -24.27 8.88
CA VAL A 810 -17.42 -24.13 9.61
C VAL A 810 -17.97 -25.51 9.97
N THR A 811 -18.30 -25.72 11.24
CA THR A 811 -19.00 -26.93 11.72
C THR A 811 -20.50 -26.66 11.83
N ASP A 812 -21.32 -27.55 11.30
CA ASP A 812 -22.79 -27.43 11.34
C ASP A 812 -23.42 -28.65 12.03
N PRO A 813 -23.96 -28.48 13.25
CA PRO A 813 -24.61 -29.56 13.99
C PRO A 813 -25.77 -30.23 13.25
N GLN A 814 -26.51 -29.48 12.42
CA GLN A 814 -27.64 -30.04 11.66
C GLN A 814 -27.17 -30.95 10.53
N LEU A 815 -26.02 -30.63 9.90
CA LEU A 815 -25.41 -31.52 8.92
C LEU A 815 -24.85 -32.79 9.58
N GLU A 816 -24.27 -32.68 10.77
CA GLU A 816 -23.83 -33.84 11.55
C GLU A 816 -25.00 -34.76 11.91
N GLU A 817 -26.14 -34.20 12.32
CA GLU A 817 -27.34 -34.97 12.58
C GLU A 817 -27.89 -35.61 11.30
N PHE A 818 -27.93 -34.86 10.20
CA PHE A 818 -28.39 -35.37 8.91
C PHE A 818 -27.56 -36.54 8.38
N ARG A 819 -26.23 -36.52 8.61
CA ARG A 819 -25.34 -37.64 8.33
C ARG A 819 -25.82 -38.94 8.99
N TRP A 820 -26.31 -38.88 10.22
CA TRP A 820 -26.83 -40.06 10.91
C TRP A 820 -28.21 -40.47 10.42
N LEU A 821 -29.06 -39.52 10.02
CA LEU A 821 -30.33 -39.84 9.36
C LEU A 821 -30.10 -40.61 8.04
N LEU A 822 -29.02 -40.33 7.31
CA LEU A 822 -28.65 -41.11 6.11
C LEU A 822 -28.29 -42.57 6.45
N GLU A 823 -27.70 -42.85 7.61
CA GLU A 823 -27.44 -44.22 8.08
C GLU A 823 -28.75 -44.92 8.49
N GLU A 824 -29.67 -44.21 9.14
CA GLU A 824 -31.01 -44.72 9.41
C GLU A 824 -31.79 -45.02 8.13
N LEU A 825 -31.66 -44.16 7.11
CA LEU A 825 -32.28 -44.39 5.81
C LEU A 825 -31.73 -45.66 5.16
N ARG A 826 -30.44 -45.96 5.28
CA ARG A 826 -29.88 -47.23 4.78
C ARG A 826 -30.52 -48.44 5.45
N VAL A 827 -30.70 -48.41 6.78
CA VAL A 827 -31.42 -49.47 7.48
C VAL A 827 -32.88 -49.55 7.00
N GLY A 828 -33.58 -48.41 6.88
CA GLY A 828 -34.97 -48.35 6.43
C GLY A 828 -35.19 -48.82 4.98
N LEU A 829 -34.20 -48.65 4.11
CA LEU A 829 -34.28 -49.11 2.71
C LEU A 829 -33.90 -50.58 2.57
N PHE A 830 -32.80 -51.03 3.17
CA PHE A 830 -32.23 -52.35 2.92
C PHE A 830 -32.59 -53.41 3.97
N ALA A 831 -32.81 -53.02 5.22
CA ALA A 831 -32.91 -53.92 6.36
C ALA A 831 -34.06 -53.53 7.32
N GLN A 832 -35.27 -53.42 6.77
CA GLN A 832 -36.47 -53.02 7.52
C GLN A 832 -36.73 -53.87 8.76
N GLU A 833 -36.35 -55.16 8.74
CA GLU A 833 -36.48 -56.05 9.89
C GLU A 833 -35.67 -55.61 11.13
N LEU A 834 -34.59 -54.82 10.95
CA LEU A 834 -33.76 -54.34 12.06
C LEU A 834 -34.39 -53.16 12.82
N LYS A 835 -35.47 -52.57 12.27
CA LYS A 835 -36.15 -51.38 12.76
C LYS A 835 -35.23 -50.14 12.87
N THR A 836 -35.85 -48.97 12.82
CA THR A 836 -35.18 -47.68 13.01
C THR A 836 -35.72 -47.02 14.29
N PRO A 837 -34.90 -46.28 15.05
CA PRO A 837 -35.32 -45.63 16.30
C PRO A 837 -36.38 -44.55 16.06
N MET A 838 -36.43 -44.01 14.85
CA MET A 838 -37.46 -43.09 14.38
C MET A 838 -37.88 -43.47 12.95
N PRO A 839 -39.12 -43.21 12.53
CA PRO A 839 -39.55 -43.55 11.18
C PRO A 839 -38.93 -42.61 10.14
N VAL A 840 -38.09 -43.18 9.28
CA VAL A 840 -37.31 -42.50 8.24
C VAL A 840 -37.77 -42.89 6.83
N SER A 841 -37.80 -41.93 5.90
CA SER A 841 -38.08 -42.15 4.48
C SER A 841 -37.46 -41.05 3.64
N VAL A 842 -37.27 -41.28 2.34
CA VAL A 842 -36.71 -40.28 1.41
C VAL A 842 -37.48 -38.96 1.49
N LYS A 843 -38.82 -39.01 1.46
CA LYS A 843 -39.67 -37.81 1.55
C LYS A 843 -39.48 -37.04 2.87
N ARG A 844 -39.31 -37.74 4.00
CA ARG A 844 -39.12 -37.11 5.30
C ARG A 844 -37.75 -36.46 5.41
N LEU A 845 -36.70 -37.15 4.99
CA LEU A 845 -35.35 -36.60 4.99
C LEU A 845 -35.22 -35.45 3.99
N GLN A 846 -35.89 -35.52 2.82
CA GLN A 846 -35.96 -34.38 1.89
C GLN A 846 -36.59 -33.14 2.56
N LYS A 847 -37.69 -33.31 3.30
CA LYS A 847 -38.30 -32.20 4.04
C LYS A 847 -37.38 -31.62 5.11
N ILE A 848 -36.65 -32.47 5.84
CA ILE A 848 -35.63 -32.02 6.82
C ILE A 848 -34.51 -31.27 6.09
N TRP A 849 -34.06 -31.80 4.96
CA TRP A 849 -33.03 -31.19 4.11
C TRP A 849 -33.47 -29.82 3.58
N ASP A 850 -34.74 -29.65 3.21
CA ASP A 850 -35.23 -28.38 2.67
C ASP A 850 -35.59 -27.34 3.74
N SER A 851 -35.80 -27.77 4.99
CA SER A 851 -36.20 -26.89 6.09
C SER A 851 -35.04 -26.39 6.96
N ARG A 852 -33.80 -26.85 6.72
CA ARG A 852 -32.64 -26.32 7.43
C ARG A 852 -32.35 -24.86 7.02
N PRO A 853 -31.82 -24.02 7.94
CA PRO A 853 -31.22 -22.75 7.57
C PRO A 853 -30.01 -23.02 6.66
N ARG A 854 -29.92 -22.33 5.52
CA ARG A 854 -28.81 -22.49 4.56
C ARG A 854 -27.60 -21.66 4.96
#